data_AF-A0A9D6TMV6-F1
#
_entry.id   AF-A0A9D6TMV6-F1
#
_cell.length_a   1.000
_cell.length_b   1.000
_cell.length_c   1.000
_cell.angle_alpha   90.00
_cell.angle_beta   90.00
_cell.angle_gamma   90.00
#
_symmetry.space_group_name_H-M   'P 1'
#
loop_
_entity.id
_entity.type
_entity.pdbx_description
1 polymer ?
#
loop_
_entity_poly.entity_id
_entity_poly.type
_entity_poly.pdbx_seq_one_letter_code
_entity_poly.pdbx_strand_id
1 'polypeptide(L)'
;MTAHAKQHFRWTWEFASPPEALWPLVSNTDRFNRDCGYPPVTIVPTPSAETATITNSRRLRATVMGLVIEWDELPFEWLAPYRFGVDRTYCSGPIAKMVMFCELHPRAGGDKCGSLGGDKCGSLGGGTTLVYDLRLTPAGLFGRLALPFSIGQQARATTERVFRRYDEFAQRGLRTSQLAQKPKLAAGGAARLAAIGRTLVTAAGQPAPLVEKLREFVASADELSAARIRPYALADEWRASRRDTLHLFLHATRAGLLDFSWDLLCPHCRGAKASQRSLDGVTAQAHCETCHIDFTANFDQSVELTFTPNASVRAVTRVDYCVGGPQITPHIVAQQSLRAGERRALPLALAPGRYCVRSPGAGVQHAFRVEPGAPAAVHIDLGAAPLAGQAVAPAGELTLVNAAASGHLAIVEHLAWSDQATTAAEVTSLQVFRDLFSREVLRAGEQISVGSMTVVFTDLKNSTQLYQDIGDAPAFGRVLTHFEILKAAVAAENGAIVKTMGDAIMAVFPRPVAALRAMQQAQRHLAHPLDFSLPAGVAVPPSSLQPLALKAGIHCGPCLAINQNERLDYFGSTVNITARLCSLCTGADLVLSSSAHADPEVAAHLAAPDTALTVAPEKTMLKGFGDTAFEVWRIARS
;
A
#
# COMPACT_ATOMS: atom_id res chain seq x y z
N MET A 1 -25.28 12.49 47.22
CA MET A 1 -24.69 12.13 45.93
C MET A 1 -25.77 11.54 45.03
N THR A 2 -26.42 12.37 44.21
CA THR A 2 -27.46 11.91 43.26
C THR A 2 -26.80 11.08 42.15
N ALA A 3 -27.17 9.80 42.03
CA ALA A 3 -26.79 8.96 40.91
C ALA A 3 -27.17 9.64 39.59
N HIS A 4 -26.17 9.88 38.74
CA HIS A 4 -26.36 10.57 37.47
C HIS A 4 -27.18 9.66 36.53
N ALA A 5 -28.36 10.09 36.09
CA ALA A 5 -29.16 9.30 35.14
C ALA A 5 -28.40 9.17 33.82
N LYS A 6 -27.93 7.95 33.52
CA LYS A 6 -27.32 7.61 32.23
C LYS A 6 -28.37 7.77 31.14
N GLN A 7 -28.02 8.43 30.05
CA GLN A 7 -28.85 8.50 28.87
C GLN A 7 -28.48 7.35 27.94
N HIS A 8 -29.47 6.58 27.51
CA HIS A 8 -29.28 5.44 26.62
C HIS A 8 -30.18 5.61 25.41
N PHE A 9 -29.56 5.68 24.23
CA PHE A 9 -30.24 5.73 22.96
C PHE A 9 -29.89 4.47 22.19
N ARG A 10 -30.91 3.71 21.77
CA ARG A 10 -30.75 2.56 20.89
C ARG A 10 -31.61 2.77 19.67
N TRP A 11 -30.98 2.91 18.51
CA TRP A 11 -31.65 3.11 17.23
C TRP A 11 -31.45 1.90 16.35
N THR A 12 -32.48 1.55 15.61
CA THR A 12 -32.47 0.43 14.66
C THR A 12 -32.98 0.92 13.32
N TRP A 13 -32.26 0.57 12.26
CA TRP A 13 -32.64 0.86 10.88
C TRP A 13 -32.50 -0.37 10.00
N GLU A 14 -33.29 -0.41 8.94
CA GLU A 14 -33.34 -1.48 7.96
C GLU A 14 -32.79 -0.97 6.63
N PHE A 15 -31.80 -1.67 6.08
CA PHE A 15 -31.12 -1.33 4.84
C PHE A 15 -31.20 -2.49 3.84
N ALA A 16 -31.16 -2.16 2.54
CA ALA A 16 -31.29 -3.17 1.49
C ALA A 16 -29.97 -3.90 1.21
N SER A 17 -28.83 -3.23 1.45
CA SER A 17 -27.50 -3.80 1.22
C SER A 17 -27.09 -4.77 2.35
N PRO A 18 -26.31 -5.81 2.05
CA PRO A 18 -25.80 -6.73 3.07
C PRO A 18 -24.66 -6.11 3.90
N PRO A 19 -24.32 -6.71 5.06
CA PRO A 19 -23.29 -6.15 5.95
C PRO A 19 -21.94 -5.93 5.27
N GLU A 20 -21.52 -6.85 4.39
CA GLU A 20 -20.25 -6.79 3.65
C GLU A 20 -20.17 -5.57 2.73
N ALA A 21 -21.28 -5.19 2.11
CA ALA A 21 -21.35 -4.03 1.22
C ALA A 21 -21.45 -2.71 1.99
N LEU A 22 -22.12 -2.71 3.15
CA LEU A 22 -22.23 -1.52 4.00
C LEU A 22 -20.99 -1.26 4.84
N TRP A 23 -20.26 -2.31 5.23
CA TRP A 23 -19.16 -2.22 6.18
C TRP A 23 -18.10 -1.19 5.80
N PRO A 24 -17.57 -1.12 4.55
CA PRO A 24 -16.58 -0.12 4.16
C PRO A 24 -17.06 1.33 4.30
N LEU A 25 -18.39 1.55 4.30
CA LEU A 25 -19.02 2.86 4.42
C LEU A 25 -19.33 3.19 5.88
N VAL A 26 -20.06 2.31 6.56
CA VAL A 26 -20.55 2.49 7.94
C VAL A 26 -19.41 2.47 8.95
N SER A 27 -18.41 1.59 8.76
CA SER A 27 -17.25 1.53 9.66
C SER A 27 -16.17 2.57 9.35
N ASN A 28 -16.34 3.38 8.29
CA ASN A 28 -15.52 4.56 8.04
C ASN A 28 -15.92 5.70 8.97
N THR A 29 -15.57 5.54 10.25
CA THR A 29 -15.91 6.50 11.30
C THR A 29 -15.35 7.89 11.08
N ASP A 30 -14.22 8.03 10.38
CA ASP A 30 -13.65 9.31 9.98
C ASP A 30 -14.59 10.06 9.03
N ARG A 31 -14.98 9.39 7.94
CA ARG A 31 -15.96 9.92 6.98
C ARG A 31 -17.34 10.13 7.59
N PHE A 32 -17.83 9.17 8.37
CA PHE A 32 -19.11 9.26 9.06
C PHE A 32 -19.14 10.48 9.96
N ASN A 33 -18.07 10.74 10.71
CA ASN A 33 -18.02 11.89 11.59
C ASN A 33 -18.10 13.21 10.82
N ARG A 34 -17.35 13.34 9.73
CA ARG A 34 -17.44 14.48 8.81
C ARG A 34 -18.85 14.63 8.24
N ASP A 35 -19.44 13.56 7.70
CA ASP A 35 -20.74 13.60 7.03
C ASP A 35 -21.90 13.89 8.01
N CYS A 36 -21.73 13.57 9.29
CA CYS A 36 -22.62 13.98 10.37
C CYS A 36 -22.37 15.42 10.87
N GLY A 37 -21.28 16.07 10.44
CA GLY A 37 -20.91 17.44 10.86
C GLY A 37 -20.22 17.53 12.22
N TYR A 38 -19.62 16.44 12.71
CA TYR A 38 -18.80 16.47 13.92
C TYR A 38 -17.48 17.22 13.68
N PRO A 39 -16.91 17.86 14.71
CA PRO A 39 -15.65 18.59 14.57
C PRO A 39 -14.48 17.64 14.25
N PRO A 40 -13.43 18.16 13.62
CA PRO A 40 -12.17 17.43 13.50
C PRO A 40 -11.50 17.22 14.85
N VAL A 41 -10.62 16.23 14.92
CA VAL A 41 -9.92 15.80 16.13
C VAL A 41 -8.41 15.90 15.96
N THR A 42 -7.72 16.11 17.08
CA THR A 42 -6.25 16.12 17.14
C THR A 42 -5.78 15.23 18.28
N ILE A 43 -4.65 14.54 18.11
CA ILE A 43 -4.03 13.75 19.16
C ILE A 43 -3.30 14.70 20.11
N VAL A 44 -3.53 14.54 21.42
CA VAL A 44 -2.79 15.28 22.45
C VAL A 44 -1.64 14.39 22.91
N PRO A 45 -0.37 14.80 22.75
CA PRO A 45 0.77 14.04 23.25
C PRO A 45 0.71 13.92 24.77
N THR A 46 0.77 12.70 25.29
CA THR A 46 0.84 12.44 26.74
C THR A 46 2.31 12.33 27.16
N PRO A 47 2.75 12.95 28.28
CA PRO A 47 4.11 12.77 28.80
C PRO A 47 4.42 11.30 29.12
N SER A 48 5.68 10.91 28.96
CA SER A 48 6.21 9.54 28.93
C SER A 48 5.80 8.60 30.09
N ALA A 49 5.32 7.41 29.69
CA ALA A 49 5.70 6.04 30.10
C ALA A 49 5.86 5.58 31.57
N GLU A 50 5.83 6.40 32.62
CA GLU A 50 6.12 5.89 33.99
C GLU A 50 4.90 5.37 34.77
N THR A 51 3.67 5.58 34.31
CA THR A 51 2.45 5.07 34.96
C THR A 51 1.48 4.37 34.01
N ALA A 52 1.99 3.77 32.92
CA ALA A 52 1.18 3.06 31.94
C ALA A 52 0.83 1.63 32.39
N THR A 53 0.16 1.48 33.53
CA THR A 53 -0.64 0.28 33.78
C THR A 53 -2.06 0.50 33.28
N ILE A 54 -2.44 -0.30 32.28
CA ILE A 54 -3.82 -0.57 31.83
C ILE A 54 -4.45 0.58 31.03
N THR A 55 -4.10 0.66 29.75
CA THR A 55 -5.01 0.80 28.59
C THR A 55 -4.23 1.49 27.47
N ASN A 56 -4.20 0.90 26.27
CA ASN A 56 -3.68 1.53 25.05
C ASN A 56 -4.58 2.72 24.61
N SER A 57 -4.93 3.58 25.56
CA SER A 57 -5.80 4.72 25.40
C SER A 57 -5.02 5.87 24.76
N ARG A 58 -5.73 6.69 24.01
CA ARG A 58 -5.18 7.88 23.36
C ARG A 58 -5.98 9.10 23.80
N ARG A 59 -5.29 10.20 24.11
CA ARG A 59 -5.95 11.46 24.40
C ARG A 59 -6.23 12.23 23.11
N LEU A 60 -7.48 12.62 22.90
CA LEU A 60 -7.92 13.39 21.76
C LEU A 60 -8.53 14.72 22.20
N ARG A 61 -8.43 15.71 21.32
CA ARG A 61 -8.99 17.06 21.49
C ARG A 61 -9.82 17.44 20.27
N ALA A 62 -10.97 18.04 20.51
CA ALA A 62 -11.78 18.73 19.50
C ALA A 62 -12.25 20.09 20.02
N THR A 63 -12.59 21.00 19.11
CA THR A 63 -13.19 22.30 19.46
C THR A 63 -14.58 22.40 18.87
N VAL A 64 -15.59 22.62 19.72
CA VAL A 64 -17.00 22.76 19.32
C VAL A 64 -17.49 24.12 19.78
N MET A 65 -17.86 25.01 18.86
CA MET A 65 -18.37 26.36 19.18
C MET A 65 -17.45 27.14 20.15
N GLY A 66 -16.13 26.98 20.00
CA GLY A 66 -15.13 27.61 20.88
C GLY A 66 -14.86 26.88 22.20
N LEU A 67 -15.67 25.86 22.56
CA LEU A 67 -15.40 24.99 23.70
C LEU A 67 -14.40 23.90 23.32
N VAL A 68 -13.30 23.82 24.06
CA VAL A 68 -12.32 22.73 23.93
C VAL A 68 -12.82 21.52 24.70
N ILE A 69 -12.91 20.39 24.03
CA ILE A 69 -13.34 19.11 24.56
C ILE A 69 -12.18 18.12 24.42
N GLU A 70 -11.77 17.52 25.53
CA GLU A 70 -10.72 16.51 25.58
C GLU A 70 -11.25 15.22 26.20
N TRP A 71 -10.78 14.09 25.68
CA TRP A 71 -11.14 12.77 26.18
C TRP A 71 -10.03 11.76 25.97
N ASP A 72 -10.00 10.77 26.86
CA ASP A 72 -9.24 9.54 26.69
C ASP A 72 -10.12 8.51 25.97
N GLU A 73 -9.66 8.07 24.80
CA GLU A 73 -10.32 7.08 23.96
C GLU A 73 -9.64 5.72 24.15
N LEU A 74 -10.42 4.72 24.59
CA LEU A 74 -9.96 3.34 24.60
C LEU A 74 -9.85 2.80 23.17
N PRO A 75 -9.00 1.78 22.92
CA PRO A 75 -8.95 1.12 21.62
C PRO A 75 -10.36 0.75 21.14
N PHE A 76 -10.67 1.06 19.88
CA PHE A 76 -11.89 0.59 19.25
C PHE A 76 -11.97 -0.94 19.36
N GLU A 77 -13.14 -1.49 19.60
CA GLU A 77 -13.37 -2.93 19.50
C GLU A 77 -14.20 -3.21 18.27
N TRP A 78 -13.77 -4.14 17.42
CA TRP A 78 -14.53 -4.53 16.24
C TRP A 78 -14.33 -5.99 15.85
N LEU A 79 -15.30 -6.46 15.05
CA LEU A 79 -15.32 -7.72 14.36
C LEU A 79 -15.88 -7.43 12.97
N ALA A 80 -15.01 -7.33 11.96
CA ALA A 80 -15.45 -7.06 10.60
C ALA A 80 -16.20 -8.29 10.03
N PRO A 81 -17.26 -8.09 9.21
CA PRO A 81 -17.94 -6.84 8.87
C PRO A 81 -19.14 -6.50 9.78
N TYR A 82 -19.22 -7.07 10.99
CA TYR A 82 -20.47 -7.14 11.75
C TYR A 82 -20.61 -6.10 12.86
N ARG A 83 -19.53 -5.66 13.51
CA ARG A 83 -19.66 -4.70 14.60
C ARG A 83 -18.40 -3.89 14.85
N PHE A 84 -18.58 -2.67 15.34
CA PHE A 84 -17.51 -1.87 15.94
C PHE A 84 -18.05 -1.01 17.08
N GLY A 85 -17.18 -0.57 17.97
CA GLY A 85 -17.53 0.33 19.05
C GLY A 85 -16.32 0.99 19.70
N VAL A 86 -16.59 2.00 20.51
CA VAL A 86 -15.58 2.79 21.22
C VAL A 86 -16.11 3.26 22.57
N ASP A 87 -15.22 3.30 23.57
CA ASP A 87 -15.44 3.88 24.88
C ASP A 87 -14.55 5.12 25.04
N ARG A 88 -15.15 6.24 25.44
CA ARG A 88 -14.49 7.53 25.65
C ARG A 88 -14.80 8.05 27.05
N THR A 89 -13.76 8.43 27.78
CA THR A 89 -13.86 9.12 29.07
C THR A 89 -13.41 10.56 28.88
N TYR A 90 -14.31 11.50 29.07
CA TYR A 90 -14.06 12.91 28.79
C TYR A 90 -13.43 13.59 30.00
N CYS A 91 -12.31 14.26 29.76
CA CYS A 91 -11.61 15.08 30.75
C CYS A 91 -12.24 16.47 30.87
N SER A 92 -12.84 16.96 29.78
CA SER A 92 -13.53 18.25 29.73
C SER A 92 -14.76 18.21 28.82
N GLY A 93 -15.69 19.14 29.03
CA GLY A 93 -16.90 19.29 28.22
C GLY A 93 -18.19 18.80 28.91
N PRO A 94 -19.32 18.75 28.16
CA PRO A 94 -20.65 18.47 28.72
C PRO A 94 -20.93 16.97 28.94
N ILE A 95 -20.05 16.09 28.47
CA ILE A 95 -20.16 14.63 28.59
C ILE A 95 -19.03 14.19 29.53
N ALA A 96 -19.30 13.25 30.43
CA ALA A 96 -18.29 12.61 31.28
C ALA A 96 -17.83 11.27 30.69
N LYS A 97 -18.77 10.50 30.10
CA LYS A 97 -18.48 9.21 29.47
C LYS A 97 -19.39 8.97 28.28
N MET A 98 -18.84 8.40 27.20
CA MET A 98 -19.59 7.93 26.04
C MET A 98 -19.17 6.50 25.70
N VAL A 99 -20.16 5.63 25.48
CA VAL A 99 -19.95 4.31 24.91
C VAL A 99 -20.84 4.19 23.68
N MET A 100 -20.27 3.80 22.55
CA MET A 100 -20.99 3.65 21.29
C MET A 100 -20.68 2.30 20.66
N PHE A 101 -21.71 1.60 20.20
CA PHE A 101 -21.60 0.40 19.37
C PHE A 101 -22.48 0.52 18.15
N CYS A 102 -21.98 0.04 17.02
CA CYS A 102 -22.71 -0.17 15.79
C CYS A 102 -22.62 -1.65 15.41
N GLU A 103 -23.75 -2.30 15.20
CA GLU A 103 -23.87 -3.70 14.81
C GLU A 103 -24.67 -3.83 13.51
N LEU A 104 -24.20 -4.67 12.60
CA LEU A 104 -24.81 -4.98 11.32
C LEU A 104 -25.22 -6.45 11.34
N HIS A 105 -26.53 -6.70 11.39
CA HIS A 105 -27.11 -8.03 11.43
C HIS A 105 -27.67 -8.38 10.04
N PRO A 106 -27.25 -9.49 9.41
CA PRO A 106 -27.81 -9.90 8.13
C PRO A 106 -29.28 -10.30 8.28
N ARG A 107 -30.13 -9.89 7.34
CA ARG A 107 -31.56 -10.25 7.34
C ARG A 107 -31.81 -11.55 6.57
N ALA A 108 -32.67 -12.40 7.12
CA ALA A 108 -33.04 -13.68 6.50
C ALA A 108 -33.61 -13.48 5.08
N GLY A 109 -33.03 -14.18 4.10
CA GLY A 109 -33.44 -14.14 2.68
C GLY A 109 -32.32 -13.85 1.67
N GLY A 110 -31.09 -13.56 2.11
CA GLY A 110 -29.90 -13.50 1.26
C GLY A 110 -28.94 -14.62 1.59
N ASP A 111 -28.48 -15.37 0.59
CA ASP A 111 -27.41 -16.34 0.77
C ASP A 111 -26.17 -15.65 1.36
N LYS A 112 -25.50 -16.32 2.31
CA LYS A 112 -24.18 -15.89 2.78
C LYS A 112 -23.28 -15.81 1.54
N CYS A 113 -22.90 -14.61 1.14
CA CYS A 113 -21.92 -14.42 0.07
C CYS A 113 -20.63 -15.11 0.53
N GLY A 114 -20.34 -16.28 -0.04
CA GLY A 114 -19.09 -16.98 0.19
C GLY A 114 -17.95 -16.04 -0.21
N SER A 115 -17.08 -15.73 0.75
CA SER A 115 -15.90 -14.91 0.54
C SER A 115 -15.01 -15.50 -0.54
N LEU A 116 -15.00 -14.92 -1.75
CA LEU A 116 -13.93 -15.10 -2.73
C LEU A 116 -13.82 -13.80 -3.55
N GLY A 117 -12.59 -13.29 -3.65
CA GLY A 117 -12.28 -11.99 -4.22
C GLY A 117 -12.74 -11.78 -5.66
N GLY A 118 -12.73 -10.50 -6.07
CA GLY A 118 -12.77 -10.11 -7.47
C GLY A 118 -14.16 -10.11 -8.15
N ASP A 119 -14.72 -8.91 -8.25
CA ASP A 119 -15.41 -8.38 -9.44
C ASP A 119 -16.69 -9.00 -10.02
N LYS A 120 -17.36 -9.97 -9.36
CA LYS A 120 -18.70 -10.40 -9.78
C LYS A 120 -19.70 -10.48 -8.64
N CYS A 121 -20.28 -9.34 -8.28
CA CYS A 121 -21.52 -9.31 -7.49
C CYS A 121 -22.69 -8.88 -8.39
N GLY A 122 -23.29 -9.84 -9.09
CA GLY A 122 -24.61 -9.69 -9.68
C GLY A 122 -25.64 -10.05 -8.62
N SER A 123 -26.52 -9.10 -8.28
CA SER A 123 -27.55 -9.14 -7.24
C SER A 123 -27.07 -9.45 -5.81
N LEU A 124 -26.79 -8.40 -5.03
CA LEU A 124 -26.68 -8.46 -3.57
C LEU A 124 -28.05 -8.81 -2.97
N GLY A 125 -28.37 -10.10 -2.87
CA GLY A 125 -29.48 -10.57 -2.03
C GLY A 125 -29.07 -10.54 -0.56
N GLY A 126 -29.91 -9.98 0.31
CA GLY A 126 -29.70 -9.93 1.76
C GLY A 126 -29.59 -8.51 2.29
N GLY A 127 -30.58 -8.08 3.08
CA GLY A 127 -30.54 -6.75 3.73
C GLY A 127 -29.79 -6.76 5.05
N THR A 128 -29.68 -5.59 5.68
CA THR A 128 -29.03 -5.42 6.99
C THR A 128 -29.99 -4.75 7.98
N THR A 129 -30.10 -5.31 9.17
CA THR A 129 -30.62 -4.61 10.35
C THR A 129 -29.44 -3.99 11.08
N LEU A 130 -29.33 -2.66 11.02
CA LEU A 130 -28.27 -1.91 11.69
C LEU A 130 -28.77 -1.42 13.05
N VAL A 131 -28.03 -1.75 14.12
CA VAL A 131 -28.29 -1.28 15.48
C VAL A 131 -27.19 -0.31 15.89
N TYR A 132 -27.57 0.87 16.34
CA TYR A 132 -26.67 1.90 16.87
C TYR A 132 -27.03 2.17 18.35
N ASP A 133 -26.19 1.72 19.26
CA ASP A 133 -26.34 1.85 20.71
C ASP A 133 -25.38 2.92 21.23
N LEU A 134 -25.92 4.02 21.74
CA LEU A 134 -25.19 5.16 22.28
C LEU A 134 -25.57 5.39 23.74
N ARG A 135 -24.58 5.33 24.63
CA ARG A 135 -24.74 5.56 26.07
C ARG A 135 -23.92 6.76 26.48
N LEU A 136 -24.58 7.76 27.03
CA LEU A 136 -23.98 9.02 27.47
C LEU A 136 -24.15 9.20 28.97
N THR A 137 -23.08 9.57 29.65
CA THR A 137 -23.10 10.05 31.04
C THR A 137 -22.86 11.55 31.02
N PRO A 138 -23.87 12.39 31.36
CA PRO A 138 -23.71 13.84 31.43
C PRO A 138 -22.68 14.30 32.46
N ALA A 139 -21.91 15.35 32.14
CA ALA A 139 -21.06 16.06 33.08
C ALA A 139 -21.76 17.32 33.63
N GLY A 140 -21.67 17.54 34.95
CA GLY A 140 -22.20 18.73 35.61
C GLY A 140 -23.72 18.97 35.43
N LEU A 141 -24.17 20.18 35.77
CA LEU A 141 -25.57 20.60 35.60
C LEU A 141 -25.88 20.96 34.14
N PHE A 142 -24.92 21.61 33.46
CA PHE A 142 -25.05 22.01 32.05
C PHE A 142 -25.26 20.81 31.12
N GLY A 143 -24.46 19.74 31.26
CA GLY A 143 -24.63 18.53 30.46
C GLY A 143 -25.99 17.86 30.68
N ARG A 144 -26.52 17.88 31.91
CA ARG A 144 -27.83 17.29 32.22
C ARG A 144 -28.98 18.00 31.52
N LEU A 145 -28.88 19.32 31.33
CA LEU A 145 -29.90 20.13 30.67
C LEU A 145 -29.73 20.15 29.14
N ALA A 146 -28.49 20.19 28.65
CA ALA A 146 -28.21 20.33 27.21
C ALA A 146 -28.32 19.03 26.40
N LEU A 147 -27.94 17.88 26.98
CA LEU A 147 -27.85 16.61 26.25
C LEU A 147 -29.22 16.00 25.82
N PRO A 148 -30.27 15.96 26.67
CA PRO A 148 -31.53 15.30 26.29
C PRO A 148 -32.29 16.02 25.16
N PHE A 149 -32.23 17.35 25.08
CA PHE A 149 -33.00 18.13 24.10
C PHE A 149 -32.30 18.27 22.74
N SER A 150 -30.96 18.25 22.72
CA SER A 150 -30.15 18.56 21.53
C SER A 150 -29.67 17.31 20.78
N ILE A 151 -29.41 16.19 21.47
CA ILE A 151 -28.74 15.02 20.88
C ILE A 151 -29.73 13.95 20.41
N GLY A 152 -30.76 13.62 21.19
CA GLY A 152 -31.58 12.42 20.94
C GLY A 152 -32.24 12.36 19.56
N GLN A 153 -32.98 13.41 19.15
CA GLN A 153 -33.69 13.40 17.87
C GLN A 153 -32.84 13.91 16.70
N GLN A 154 -32.05 14.97 16.90
CA GLN A 154 -31.22 15.54 15.83
C GLN A 154 -30.08 14.62 15.42
N ALA A 155 -29.42 13.95 16.37
CA ALA A 155 -28.36 12.99 16.05
C ALA A 155 -28.95 11.75 15.38
N ARG A 156 -30.10 11.22 15.83
CA ARG A 156 -30.80 10.12 15.16
C ARG A 156 -31.10 10.46 13.71
N ALA A 157 -31.74 11.60 13.45
CA ALA A 157 -32.11 12.02 12.10
C ALA A 157 -30.90 12.23 11.19
N THR A 158 -29.80 12.74 11.74
CA THR A 158 -28.55 12.96 10.99
C THR A 158 -27.84 11.66 10.67
N THR A 159 -27.68 10.77 11.65
CA THR A 159 -27.13 9.43 11.46
C THR A 159 -27.95 8.63 10.44
N GLU A 160 -29.28 8.65 10.56
CA GLU A 160 -30.18 7.97 9.62
C GLU A 160 -29.98 8.47 8.18
N ARG A 161 -29.93 9.78 7.98
CA ARG A 161 -29.71 10.39 6.67
C ARG A 161 -28.39 9.94 6.04
N VAL A 162 -27.31 9.92 6.82
CA VAL A 162 -25.98 9.49 6.36
C VAL A 162 -25.97 8.00 6.03
N PHE A 163 -26.52 7.14 6.89
CA PHE A 163 -26.56 5.70 6.62
C PHE A 163 -27.47 5.32 5.47
N ARG A 164 -28.63 5.98 5.29
CA ARG A 164 -29.47 5.79 4.08
C ARG A 164 -28.71 6.14 2.82
N ARG A 165 -27.96 7.24 2.83
CA ARG A 165 -27.08 7.60 1.72
C ARG A 165 -26.02 6.52 1.48
N TYR A 166 -25.39 5.98 2.52
CA TYR A 166 -24.44 4.89 2.36
C TYR A 166 -25.08 3.63 1.77
N ASP A 167 -26.30 3.29 2.19
CA ASP A 167 -27.05 2.17 1.61
C ASP A 167 -27.35 2.38 0.12
N GLU A 168 -27.84 3.57 -0.27
CA GLU A 168 -28.05 3.91 -1.69
C GLU A 168 -26.77 3.78 -2.52
N PHE A 169 -25.63 4.16 -1.93
CA PHE A 169 -24.32 4.04 -2.58
C PHE A 169 -23.89 2.58 -2.74
N ALA A 170 -24.02 1.78 -1.68
CA ALA A 170 -23.72 0.35 -1.70
C ALA A 170 -24.60 -0.39 -2.72
N GLN A 171 -25.91 -0.08 -2.79
CA GLN A 171 -26.84 -0.66 -3.76
C GLN A 171 -26.43 -0.36 -5.22
N ARG A 172 -25.96 0.85 -5.48
CA ARG A 172 -25.51 1.28 -6.82
C ARG A 172 -24.10 0.76 -7.16
N GLY A 173 -23.43 0.07 -6.25
CA GLY A 173 -22.04 -0.35 -6.39
C GLY A 173 -21.07 0.84 -6.54
N LEU A 174 -21.47 2.03 -6.08
CA LEU A 174 -20.67 3.24 -6.15
C LEU A 174 -19.57 3.21 -5.09
N ARG A 175 -18.46 3.88 -5.42
CA ARG A 175 -17.24 3.87 -4.63
C ARG A 175 -17.21 5.03 -3.64
N THR A 176 -16.39 4.93 -2.59
CA THR A 176 -16.31 5.96 -1.54
C THR A 176 -15.87 7.33 -2.06
N SER A 177 -14.98 7.36 -3.06
CA SER A 177 -14.54 8.55 -3.79
C SER A 177 -15.70 9.30 -4.46
N GLN A 178 -16.75 8.59 -4.84
CA GLN A 178 -17.93 9.10 -5.53
C GLN A 178 -19.02 9.58 -4.56
N LEU A 179 -18.82 9.45 -3.24
CA LEU A 179 -19.73 9.96 -2.20
C LEU A 179 -19.79 11.50 -2.14
N ALA A 180 -19.21 12.20 -3.12
CA ALA A 180 -18.93 13.61 -3.02
C ALA A 180 -20.17 14.52 -3.13
N GLN A 181 -20.10 15.61 -2.37
CA GLN A 181 -20.80 16.87 -2.60
C GLN A 181 -19.99 17.72 -3.60
N LYS A 182 -20.60 18.72 -4.25
CA LYS A 182 -19.94 19.64 -5.21
C LYS A 182 -18.67 20.26 -4.61
N PRO A 183 -17.45 19.82 -4.97
CA PRO A 183 -16.23 20.39 -4.41
C PRO A 183 -15.95 21.77 -5.01
N LYS A 184 -15.16 22.59 -4.30
CA LYS A 184 -14.73 23.90 -4.79
C LYS A 184 -13.36 23.79 -5.44
N LEU A 185 -13.30 24.10 -6.74
CA LEU A 185 -12.04 24.29 -7.46
C LEU A 185 -11.45 25.66 -7.14
N ALA A 186 -10.13 25.79 -7.28
CA ALA A 186 -9.47 27.09 -7.21
C ALA A 186 -9.94 28.02 -8.34
N ALA A 187 -9.73 29.34 -8.20
CA ALA A 187 -10.04 30.29 -9.25
C ALA A 187 -9.25 29.95 -10.54
N GLY A 188 -9.97 29.69 -11.64
CA GLY A 188 -9.39 29.21 -12.90
C GLY A 188 -8.98 27.72 -12.90
N GLY A 189 -9.24 26.98 -11.82
CA GLY A 189 -8.86 25.57 -11.66
C GLY A 189 -9.46 24.67 -12.74
N ALA A 190 -10.71 24.89 -13.14
CA ALA A 190 -11.35 24.15 -14.23
C ALA A 190 -10.63 24.34 -15.58
N ALA A 191 -10.20 25.56 -15.89
CA ALA A 191 -9.46 25.86 -17.12
C ALA A 191 -8.06 25.23 -17.09
N ARG A 192 -7.35 25.29 -15.95
CA ARG A 192 -6.05 24.63 -15.75
C ARG A 192 -6.18 23.11 -15.89
N LEU A 193 -7.18 22.51 -15.25
CA LEU A 193 -7.48 21.08 -15.33
C LEU A 193 -7.67 20.62 -16.78
N ALA A 194 -8.43 21.38 -17.58
CA ALA A 194 -8.63 21.09 -18.99
C ALA A 194 -7.35 21.29 -19.83
N ALA A 195 -6.57 22.34 -19.57
CA ALA A 195 -5.32 22.60 -20.28
C ALA A 195 -4.26 21.52 -20.01
N ILE A 196 -4.02 21.19 -18.74
CA ILE A 196 -3.07 20.14 -18.36
C ILE A 196 -3.53 18.78 -18.89
N GLY A 197 -4.84 18.49 -18.85
CA GLY A 197 -5.43 17.30 -19.44
C GLY A 197 -5.03 17.11 -20.92
N ARG A 198 -5.12 18.18 -21.72
CA ARG A 198 -4.67 18.13 -23.13
C ARG A 198 -3.18 17.86 -23.24
N THR A 199 -2.34 18.54 -22.44
CA THR A 199 -0.88 18.33 -22.43
C THR A 199 -0.50 16.90 -22.06
N LEU A 200 -1.20 16.27 -21.11
CA LEU A 200 -0.93 14.89 -20.74
C LEU A 200 -1.17 13.92 -21.89
N VAL A 201 -2.22 14.14 -22.68
CA VAL A 201 -2.52 13.32 -23.86
C VAL A 201 -1.53 13.59 -24.99
N THR A 202 -1.30 14.86 -25.34
CA THR A 202 -0.55 15.20 -26.56
C THR A 202 0.95 15.19 -26.40
N ALA A 203 1.49 15.67 -25.26
CA ALA A 203 2.92 15.82 -25.04
C ALA A 203 3.51 14.68 -24.20
N ALA A 204 2.78 14.20 -23.19
CA ALA A 204 3.24 13.10 -22.33
C ALA A 204 2.76 11.71 -22.79
N GLY A 205 1.99 11.64 -23.88
CA GLY A 205 1.53 10.38 -24.49
C GLY A 205 0.64 9.53 -23.58
N GLN A 206 -0.06 10.14 -22.62
CA GLN A 206 -0.88 9.40 -21.65
C GLN A 206 -2.23 8.97 -22.26
N PRO A 207 -2.78 7.80 -21.87
CA PRO A 207 -4.05 7.32 -22.43
C PRO A 207 -5.20 8.29 -22.14
N ALA A 208 -5.83 8.83 -23.19
CA ALA A 208 -6.90 9.82 -23.06
C ALA A 208 -8.07 9.37 -22.14
N PRO A 209 -8.57 8.12 -22.20
CA PRO A 209 -9.61 7.68 -21.28
C PRO A 209 -9.19 7.72 -19.80
N LEU A 210 -7.92 7.49 -19.51
CA LEU A 210 -7.39 7.50 -18.14
C LEU A 210 -7.17 8.93 -17.64
N VAL A 211 -6.73 9.84 -18.54
CA VAL A 211 -6.64 11.27 -18.25
C VAL A 211 -8.01 11.85 -17.89
N GLU A 212 -9.07 11.50 -18.63
CA GLU A 212 -10.42 11.96 -18.30
C GLU A 212 -10.89 11.45 -16.93
N LYS A 213 -10.65 10.17 -16.59
CA LYS A 213 -10.95 9.64 -15.24
C LYS A 213 -10.23 10.41 -14.14
N LEU A 214 -8.95 10.74 -14.32
CA LEU A 214 -8.19 11.55 -13.36
C LEU A 214 -8.79 12.97 -13.25
N ARG A 215 -9.16 13.59 -14.38
CA ARG A 215 -9.76 14.93 -14.37
C ARG A 215 -11.09 14.94 -13.64
N GLU A 216 -11.96 13.97 -13.93
CA GLU A 216 -13.24 13.80 -13.24
C GLU A 216 -13.04 13.58 -11.74
N PHE A 217 -12.08 12.72 -11.36
CA PHE A 217 -11.76 12.49 -9.95
C PHE A 217 -11.28 13.78 -9.26
N VAL A 218 -10.30 14.50 -9.81
CA VAL A 218 -9.83 15.76 -9.22
C VAL A 218 -10.96 16.79 -9.12
N ALA A 219 -11.84 16.84 -10.13
CA ALA A 219 -12.95 17.77 -10.19
C ALA A 219 -14.12 17.44 -9.26
N SER A 220 -14.29 16.17 -8.87
CA SER A 220 -15.53 15.73 -8.21
C SER A 220 -15.33 14.95 -6.92
N ALA A 221 -14.18 14.31 -6.69
CA ALA A 221 -13.96 13.45 -5.52
C ALA A 221 -14.17 14.21 -4.21
N ASP A 222 -14.61 13.52 -3.16
CA ASP A 222 -14.77 14.15 -1.85
C ASP A 222 -13.41 14.52 -1.24
N GLU A 223 -13.42 15.40 -0.23
CA GLU A 223 -12.19 15.94 0.34
C GLU A 223 -11.29 14.89 0.98
N LEU A 224 -11.83 13.88 1.67
CA LEU A 224 -11.03 12.83 2.31
C LEU A 224 -10.34 11.94 1.26
N SER A 225 -11.06 11.61 0.18
CA SER A 225 -10.49 10.83 -0.93
C SER A 225 -9.46 11.63 -1.74
N ALA A 226 -9.65 12.94 -1.89
CA ALA A 226 -8.69 13.81 -2.58
C ALA A 226 -7.49 14.19 -1.71
N ALA A 227 -7.61 14.14 -0.37
CA ALA A 227 -6.54 14.52 0.55
C ALA A 227 -5.38 13.52 0.61
N ARG A 228 -5.60 12.30 0.13
CA ARG A 228 -4.58 11.26 0.05
C ARG A 228 -4.93 10.23 -1.02
N ILE A 229 -4.38 10.39 -2.20
CA ILE A 229 -4.68 9.56 -3.37
C ILE A 229 -3.63 8.45 -3.49
N ARG A 230 -4.11 7.22 -3.55
CA ARG A 230 -3.33 6.02 -3.90
C ARG A 230 -3.62 5.65 -5.36
N PRO A 231 -2.63 5.68 -6.28
CA PRO A 231 -2.86 5.39 -7.68
C PRO A 231 -3.43 3.98 -7.92
N TYR A 232 -2.96 2.97 -7.17
CA TYR A 232 -3.43 1.59 -7.35
C TYR A 232 -4.84 1.37 -6.82
N ALA A 233 -5.22 2.02 -5.73
CA ALA A 233 -6.62 2.01 -5.28
C ALA A 233 -7.55 2.57 -6.37
N LEU A 234 -7.15 3.66 -7.04
CA LEU A 234 -7.93 4.22 -8.15
C LEU A 234 -7.84 3.38 -9.43
N ALA A 235 -6.70 2.76 -9.72
CA ALA A 235 -6.58 1.87 -10.86
C ALA A 235 -7.55 0.68 -10.74
N ASP A 236 -7.61 0.06 -9.55
CA ASP A 236 -8.55 -1.02 -9.23
C ASP A 236 -10.00 -0.51 -9.36
N GLU A 237 -10.27 0.68 -8.83
CA GLU A 237 -11.58 1.32 -8.91
C GLU A 237 -12.03 1.53 -10.36
N TRP A 238 -11.12 2.05 -11.19
CA TRP A 238 -11.33 2.38 -12.58
C TRP A 238 -11.25 1.18 -13.51
N ARG A 239 -10.90 -0.01 -12.99
CA ARG A 239 -10.55 -1.21 -13.77
C ARG A 239 -9.52 -0.89 -14.86
N ALA A 240 -8.48 -0.16 -14.47
CA ALA A 240 -7.40 0.28 -15.34
C ALA A 240 -6.08 -0.41 -14.96
N SER A 241 -5.11 -0.37 -15.87
CA SER A 241 -3.75 -0.81 -15.61
C SER A 241 -3.15 -0.01 -14.45
N ARG A 242 -2.70 -0.70 -13.38
CA ARG A 242 -1.97 -0.09 -12.26
C ARG A 242 -0.74 0.67 -12.74
N ARG A 243 0.02 0.07 -13.69
CA ARG A 243 1.18 0.68 -14.34
C ARG A 243 0.81 2.00 -15.01
N ASP A 244 -0.15 1.99 -15.93
CA ASP A 244 -0.49 3.18 -16.71
C ASP A 244 -1.07 4.28 -15.81
N THR A 245 -1.78 3.89 -14.75
CA THR A 245 -2.29 4.82 -13.74
C THR A 245 -1.15 5.48 -12.97
N LEU A 246 -0.16 4.73 -12.48
CA LEU A 246 1.00 5.32 -11.82
C LEU A 246 1.80 6.22 -12.77
N HIS A 247 2.04 5.79 -14.01
CA HIS A 247 2.69 6.62 -15.02
C HIS A 247 1.94 7.93 -15.25
N LEU A 248 0.62 7.88 -15.42
CA LEU A 248 -0.22 9.07 -15.55
C LEU A 248 -0.06 9.99 -14.34
N PHE A 249 -0.07 9.46 -13.13
CA PHE A 249 0.06 10.24 -11.90
C PHE A 249 1.42 10.94 -11.80
N LEU A 250 2.50 10.28 -12.19
CA LEU A 250 3.84 10.87 -12.25
C LEU A 250 3.91 12.01 -13.29
N HIS A 251 3.37 11.80 -14.50
CA HIS A 251 3.30 12.84 -15.51
C HIS A 251 2.38 14.01 -15.10
N ALA A 252 1.23 13.72 -14.48
CA ALA A 252 0.31 14.71 -13.95
C ALA A 252 0.96 15.56 -12.86
N THR A 253 1.83 14.96 -12.03
CA THR A 253 2.62 15.69 -11.04
C THR A 253 3.62 16.62 -11.70
N ARG A 254 4.36 16.13 -12.71
CA ARG A 254 5.29 16.98 -13.48
C ARG A 254 4.58 18.13 -14.19
N ALA A 255 3.36 17.92 -14.65
CA ALA A 255 2.53 18.91 -15.33
C ALA A 255 1.82 19.89 -14.37
N GLY A 256 1.98 19.73 -13.04
CA GLY A 256 1.39 20.61 -12.03
C GLY A 256 -0.10 20.38 -11.76
N LEU A 257 -0.65 19.23 -12.16
CA LEU A 257 -2.02 18.84 -11.82
C LEU A 257 -2.09 18.22 -10.41
N LEU A 258 -1.07 17.44 -10.04
CA LEU A 258 -0.94 16.79 -8.75
C LEU A 258 0.35 17.24 -8.07
N ASP A 259 0.38 17.10 -6.75
CA ASP A 259 1.61 17.05 -5.96
C ASP A 259 1.72 15.64 -5.37
N PHE A 260 2.93 15.18 -5.04
CA PHE A 260 3.13 13.92 -4.31
C PHE A 260 3.81 14.16 -2.96
N SER A 261 3.68 13.16 -2.09
CA SER A 261 4.41 13.06 -0.83
C SER A 261 4.80 11.62 -0.53
N TRP A 262 5.93 11.48 0.14
CA TRP A 262 6.45 10.24 0.70
C TRP A 262 5.95 10.06 2.13
N ASP A 263 5.04 9.12 2.31
CA ASP A 263 4.46 8.76 3.59
C ASP A 263 5.27 7.62 4.21
N LEU A 264 5.74 7.83 5.45
CA LEU A 264 6.36 6.79 6.26
C LEU A 264 5.31 6.09 7.11
N LEU A 265 5.01 4.84 6.77
CA LEU A 265 3.96 4.01 7.35
C LEU A 265 4.49 3.19 8.52
N CYS A 266 3.75 3.21 9.62
CA CYS A 266 4.00 2.29 10.74
C CYS A 266 3.71 0.84 10.33
N PRO A 267 4.56 -0.15 10.65
CA PRO A 267 4.32 -1.55 10.28
C PRO A 267 3.09 -2.18 10.97
N HIS A 268 2.66 -1.65 12.11
CA HIS A 268 1.48 -2.15 12.83
C HIS A 268 0.18 -1.53 12.32
N CYS A 269 0.01 -0.20 12.43
CA CYS A 269 -1.24 0.43 12.01
C CYS A 269 -1.31 0.77 10.52
N ARG A 270 -0.19 0.69 9.78
CA ARG A 270 -0.07 1.07 8.35
C ARG A 270 -0.53 2.48 8.02
N GLY A 271 -0.65 3.33 9.04
CA GLY A 271 -0.95 4.75 8.90
C GLY A 271 0.33 5.54 8.71
N ALA A 272 0.28 6.60 7.91
CA ALA A 272 1.37 7.55 7.75
C ALA A 272 1.68 8.24 9.10
N LYS A 273 2.96 8.27 9.47
CA LYS A 273 3.49 8.90 10.70
C LYS A 273 4.35 10.11 10.42
N ALA A 274 5.01 10.11 9.27
CA ALA A 274 5.59 11.30 8.67
C ALA A 274 5.17 11.36 7.21
N SER A 275 5.09 12.57 6.65
CA SER A 275 4.83 12.80 5.24
C SER A 275 5.79 13.87 4.75
N GLN A 276 6.59 13.53 3.74
CA GLN A 276 7.66 14.38 3.23
C GLN A 276 7.42 14.70 1.77
N ARG A 277 7.72 15.93 1.35
CA ARG A 277 7.56 16.34 -0.05
C ARG A 277 8.66 15.81 -0.98
N SER A 278 9.73 15.29 -0.40
CA SER A 278 10.89 14.76 -1.12
C SER A 278 11.50 13.58 -0.35
N LEU A 279 12.14 12.66 -1.08
CA LEU A 279 12.90 11.55 -0.49
C LEU A 279 14.00 12.02 0.47
N ASP A 280 14.54 13.23 0.30
CA ASP A 280 15.59 13.77 1.19
C ASP A 280 15.09 13.86 2.65
N GLY A 281 13.80 14.16 2.85
CA GLY A 281 13.19 14.26 4.18
C GLY A 281 12.87 12.92 4.85
N VAL A 282 12.98 11.79 4.13
CA VAL A 282 12.64 10.47 4.65
C VAL A 282 13.78 9.94 5.52
N THR A 283 13.47 9.59 6.76
CA THR A 283 14.45 9.09 7.75
C THR A 283 14.38 7.56 7.89
N ALA A 284 15.51 6.93 8.18
CA ALA A 284 15.60 5.49 8.41
C ALA A 284 14.96 5.04 9.74
N GLN A 285 14.83 5.92 10.73
CA GLN A 285 14.16 5.62 12.00
C GLN A 285 12.94 6.51 12.17
N ALA A 286 11.87 5.93 12.73
CA ALA A 286 10.68 6.67 13.12
C ALA A 286 9.96 6.06 14.32
N HIS A 287 9.26 6.92 15.05
CA HIS A 287 8.40 6.54 16.16
C HIS A 287 6.93 6.64 15.74
N CYS A 288 6.11 5.66 16.14
CA CYS A 288 4.67 5.72 15.98
C CYS A 288 4.01 6.05 17.31
N GLU A 289 3.55 7.29 17.49
CA GLU A 289 2.83 7.73 18.70
C GLU A 289 1.54 6.93 18.95
N THR A 290 0.92 6.40 17.90
CA THR A 290 -0.32 5.62 18.01
C THR A 290 -0.08 4.19 18.51
N CYS A 291 1.04 3.59 18.09
CA CYS A 291 1.36 2.20 18.42
C CYS A 291 2.42 2.08 19.51
N HIS A 292 3.03 3.20 19.90
CA HIS A 292 4.17 3.31 20.83
C HIS A 292 5.31 2.35 20.45
N ILE A 293 5.70 2.35 19.18
CA ILE A 293 6.83 1.56 18.68
C ILE A 293 7.81 2.45 17.93
N ASP A 294 9.08 2.11 18.05
CA ASP A 294 10.12 2.54 17.12
C ASP A 294 10.24 1.50 16.00
N PHE A 295 10.47 1.97 14.78
CA PHE A 295 10.67 1.10 13.64
C PHE A 295 11.66 1.69 12.65
N THR A 296 12.34 0.79 11.95
CA THR A 296 13.26 1.13 10.86
C THR A 296 12.52 1.14 9.54
N ALA A 297 12.73 2.19 8.74
CA ALA A 297 12.16 2.32 7.42
C ALA A 297 12.72 1.25 6.47
N ASN A 298 11.83 0.73 5.66
CA ASN A 298 12.07 -0.11 4.51
C ASN A 298 11.25 0.38 3.32
N PHE A 299 11.90 0.55 2.17
CA PHE A 299 11.31 1.06 0.92
C PHE A 299 10.23 0.18 0.30
N ASP A 300 10.22 -1.13 0.55
CA ASP A 300 9.22 -2.05 -0.03
C ASP A 300 8.00 -2.30 0.88
N GLN A 301 8.02 -1.75 2.10
CA GLN A 301 6.99 -1.98 3.11
C GLN A 301 6.47 -0.69 3.73
N SER A 302 7.36 0.17 4.21
CA SER A 302 7.01 1.31 5.07
C SER A 302 7.07 2.67 4.38
N VAL A 303 7.62 2.79 3.17
CA VAL A 303 7.67 4.09 2.47
C VAL A 303 6.74 4.03 1.26
N GLU A 304 5.71 4.86 1.27
CA GLU A 304 4.67 4.91 0.25
C GLU A 304 4.64 6.29 -0.43
N LEU A 305 4.57 6.32 -1.76
CA LEU A 305 4.25 7.52 -2.51
C LEU A 305 2.73 7.73 -2.55
N THR A 306 2.24 8.90 -2.17
CA THR A 306 0.83 9.29 -2.34
C THR A 306 0.70 10.63 -3.03
N PHE A 307 -0.49 10.94 -3.55
CA PHE A 307 -0.73 12.14 -4.34
C PHE A 307 -1.86 12.98 -3.78
N THR A 308 -1.83 14.27 -4.08
CA THR A 308 -2.91 15.21 -3.79
C THR A 308 -3.09 16.16 -4.98
N PRO A 309 -4.28 16.74 -5.20
CA PRO A 309 -4.43 17.78 -6.20
C PRO A 309 -3.54 18.98 -5.88
N ASN A 310 -2.87 19.51 -6.90
CA ASN A 310 -2.09 20.73 -6.71
C ASN A 310 -3.03 21.88 -6.32
N ALA A 311 -2.62 22.69 -5.35
CA ALA A 311 -3.45 23.75 -4.77
C ALA A 311 -3.90 24.81 -5.80
N SER A 312 -3.16 24.99 -6.91
CA SER A 312 -3.54 25.89 -8.01
C SER A 312 -4.74 25.39 -8.83
N VAL A 313 -5.06 24.10 -8.74
CA VAL A 313 -6.24 23.46 -9.34
C VAL A 313 -7.33 23.30 -8.29
N ARG A 314 -6.98 22.69 -7.14
CA ARG A 314 -7.89 22.41 -6.04
C ARG A 314 -7.09 22.33 -4.74
N ALA A 315 -7.34 23.26 -3.82
CA ALA A 315 -6.81 23.15 -2.47
C ALA A 315 -7.56 22.06 -1.70
N VAL A 316 -6.82 21.16 -1.07
CA VAL A 316 -7.36 20.10 -0.21
C VAL A 316 -6.57 20.09 1.09
N THR A 317 -7.28 20.01 2.22
CA THR A 317 -6.63 19.91 3.53
C THR A 317 -6.86 18.52 4.09
N ARG A 318 -5.79 17.90 4.61
CA ARG A 318 -5.92 16.65 5.36
C ARG A 318 -6.42 16.97 6.76
N VAL A 319 -7.62 16.50 7.06
CA VAL A 319 -8.29 16.73 8.34
C VAL A 319 -8.80 15.40 8.86
N ASP A 320 -8.38 15.04 10.06
CA ASP A 320 -8.83 13.82 10.72
C ASP A 320 -10.05 14.12 11.61
N TYR A 321 -11.07 13.29 11.48
CA TYR A 321 -12.30 13.26 12.29
C TYR A 321 -12.36 12.00 13.17
N CYS A 322 -11.58 10.98 12.85
CA CYS A 322 -11.34 9.79 13.67
C CYS A 322 -9.97 9.18 13.37
N VAL A 323 -9.23 8.78 14.41
CA VAL A 323 -7.86 8.24 14.29
C VAL A 323 -7.76 6.73 14.59
N GLY A 324 -8.84 6.11 15.06
CA GLY A 324 -8.80 4.75 15.62
C GLY A 324 -9.82 3.77 15.02
N GLY A 325 -10.67 4.21 14.09
CA GLY A 325 -11.76 3.38 13.58
C GLY A 325 -11.33 2.30 12.58
N PRO A 326 -12.20 1.32 12.27
CA PRO A 326 -11.84 0.14 11.48
C PRO A 326 -11.26 0.47 10.09
N GLN A 327 -11.81 1.45 9.37
CA GLN A 327 -11.33 1.82 8.03
C GLN A 327 -10.03 2.65 8.02
N ILE A 328 -9.53 3.07 9.19
CA ILE A 328 -8.17 3.61 9.32
C ILE A 328 -7.14 2.47 9.20
N THR A 329 -7.49 1.28 9.69
CA THR A 329 -6.63 0.08 9.70
C THR A 329 -7.38 -1.12 9.11
N PRO A 330 -7.74 -1.10 7.82
CA PRO A 330 -8.62 -2.11 7.21
C PRO A 330 -8.01 -3.52 7.16
N HIS A 331 -6.69 -3.66 7.36
CA HIS A 331 -6.01 -4.96 7.47
C HIS A 331 -6.23 -5.64 8.82
N ILE A 332 -6.71 -4.91 9.84
CA ILE A 332 -7.09 -5.47 11.14
C ILE A 332 -8.56 -5.90 11.04
N VAL A 333 -8.77 -7.22 11.00
CA VAL A 333 -10.10 -7.83 10.82
C VAL A 333 -10.89 -7.92 12.14
N ALA A 334 -10.18 -7.98 13.27
CA ALA A 334 -10.77 -7.91 14.59
C ALA A 334 -9.83 -7.28 15.61
N GLN A 335 -10.40 -6.53 16.53
CA GLN A 335 -9.70 -5.96 17.67
C GLN A 335 -10.59 -6.12 18.91
N GLN A 336 -10.09 -6.77 19.96
CA GLN A 336 -10.89 -7.19 21.12
C GLN A 336 -10.12 -6.98 22.41
N SER A 337 -10.76 -6.36 23.41
CA SER A 337 -10.19 -6.24 24.75
C SER A 337 -10.60 -7.45 25.58
N LEU A 338 -9.61 -8.19 26.10
CA LEU A 338 -9.80 -9.38 26.93
C LEU A 338 -9.39 -9.10 28.37
N ARG A 339 -10.29 -9.35 29.31
CA ARG A 339 -9.98 -9.29 30.75
C ARG A 339 -9.01 -10.41 31.14
N ALA A 340 -8.41 -10.28 32.31
CA ALA A 340 -7.60 -11.35 32.90
C ALA A 340 -8.42 -12.65 33.01
N GLY A 341 -7.86 -13.75 32.53
CA GLY A 341 -8.53 -15.07 32.49
C GLY A 341 -9.65 -15.19 31.45
N GLU A 342 -9.92 -14.18 30.63
CA GLU A 342 -11.03 -14.21 29.68
C GLU A 342 -10.72 -15.10 28.47
N ARG A 343 -11.71 -15.88 28.06
CA ARG A 343 -11.74 -16.62 26.80
C ARG A 343 -12.86 -16.06 25.91
N ARG A 344 -12.54 -15.74 24.65
CA ARG A 344 -13.50 -15.21 23.69
C ARG A 344 -13.37 -15.93 22.35
N ALA A 345 -14.49 -16.49 21.88
CA ALA A 345 -14.61 -17.04 20.54
C ALA A 345 -15.01 -15.96 19.55
N LEU A 346 -14.32 -15.89 18.41
CA LEU A 346 -14.57 -14.96 17.33
C LEU A 346 -14.98 -15.74 16.09
N PRO A 347 -16.24 -15.63 15.64
CA PRO A 347 -16.65 -16.16 14.35
C PRO A 347 -16.10 -15.22 13.27
N LEU A 348 -14.98 -15.59 12.64
CA LEU A 348 -14.33 -14.78 11.62
C LEU A 348 -14.59 -15.37 10.24
N ALA A 349 -14.99 -14.52 9.30
CA ALA A 349 -14.94 -14.82 7.88
C ALA A 349 -13.63 -14.21 7.34
N LEU A 350 -12.58 -15.03 7.25
CA LEU A 350 -11.26 -14.61 6.83
C LEU A 350 -10.99 -15.03 5.39
N ALA A 351 -10.49 -14.10 4.57
CA ALA A 351 -9.97 -14.44 3.25
C ALA A 351 -8.71 -15.32 3.41
N PRO A 352 -8.44 -16.26 2.49
CA PRO A 352 -7.21 -17.04 2.51
C PRO A 352 -5.96 -16.13 2.55
N GLY A 353 -4.98 -16.50 3.37
CA GLY A 353 -3.78 -15.68 3.55
C GLY A 353 -3.04 -15.92 4.85
N ARG A 354 -2.04 -15.09 5.13
CA ARG A 354 -1.26 -15.13 6.37
C ARG A 354 -1.78 -14.09 7.33
N TYR A 355 -2.07 -14.51 8.55
CA TYR A 355 -2.61 -13.66 9.60
C TYR A 355 -1.74 -13.75 10.84
N CYS A 356 -2.01 -12.81 11.73
CA CYS A 356 -1.37 -12.75 13.01
C CYS A 356 -2.32 -12.27 14.09
N VAL A 357 -2.20 -12.84 15.28
CA VAL A 357 -2.72 -12.24 16.50
C VAL A 357 -1.58 -11.58 17.26
N ARG A 358 -1.70 -10.27 17.49
CA ARG A 358 -0.72 -9.49 18.24
C ARG A 358 -1.35 -8.94 19.52
N SER A 359 -0.59 -8.98 20.61
CA SER A 359 -0.94 -8.32 21.86
C SER A 359 0.17 -7.33 22.25
N PRO A 360 0.00 -6.02 21.96
CA PRO A 360 1.02 -5.02 22.27
C PRO A 360 1.49 -5.05 23.72
N GLY A 361 0.55 -5.24 24.66
CA GLY A 361 0.86 -5.25 26.10
C GLY A 361 1.50 -6.54 26.61
N ALA A 362 1.43 -7.65 25.84
CA ALA A 362 2.11 -8.90 26.19
C ALA A 362 3.46 -9.06 25.45
N GLY A 363 3.70 -8.28 24.39
CA GLY A 363 4.89 -8.43 23.54
C GLY A 363 4.88 -9.72 22.70
N VAL A 364 3.74 -10.42 22.61
CA VAL A 364 3.61 -11.70 21.91
C VAL A 364 2.88 -11.53 20.57
N GLN A 365 3.34 -12.31 19.60
CA GLN A 365 2.81 -12.38 18.25
C GLN A 365 2.62 -13.85 17.83
N HIS A 366 1.41 -14.24 17.41
CA HIS A 366 1.11 -15.61 16.95
C HIS A 366 0.69 -15.57 15.47
N ALA A 367 1.53 -16.14 14.60
CA ALA A 367 1.25 -16.23 13.18
C ALA A 367 0.44 -17.49 12.85
N PHE A 368 -0.53 -17.38 11.95
CA PHE A 368 -1.32 -18.50 11.45
C PHE A 368 -1.72 -18.29 10.00
N ARG A 369 -2.13 -19.37 9.32
CA ARG A 369 -2.60 -19.34 7.92
C ARG A 369 -4.09 -19.58 7.84
N VAL A 370 -4.74 -18.93 6.88
CA VAL A 370 -6.12 -19.18 6.52
C VAL A 370 -6.13 -19.87 5.17
N GLU A 371 -6.57 -21.12 5.13
CA GLU A 371 -6.49 -21.97 3.94
C GLU A 371 -7.71 -22.90 3.86
N PRO A 372 -8.28 -23.14 2.67
CA PRO A 372 -9.32 -24.15 2.49
C PRO A 372 -8.85 -25.54 2.95
N GLY A 373 -9.69 -26.27 3.69
CA GLY A 373 -9.37 -27.62 4.20
C GLY A 373 -8.60 -27.67 5.52
N ALA A 374 -8.23 -26.52 6.09
CA ALA A 374 -7.66 -26.42 7.43
C ALA A 374 -8.72 -26.66 8.54
N PRO A 375 -8.32 -26.88 9.81
CA PRO A 375 -9.25 -27.06 10.93
C PRO A 375 -10.27 -25.93 11.08
N ALA A 376 -11.47 -26.27 11.55
CA ALA A 376 -12.56 -25.30 11.74
C ALA A 376 -12.35 -24.38 12.96
N ALA A 377 -11.35 -24.62 13.80
CA ALA A 377 -11.07 -23.76 14.95
C ALA A 377 -9.57 -23.72 15.25
N VAL A 378 -9.11 -22.56 15.73
CA VAL A 378 -7.76 -22.38 16.26
C VAL A 378 -7.82 -21.65 17.60
N HIS A 379 -6.98 -22.08 18.54
CA HIS A 379 -6.90 -21.52 19.89
C HIS A 379 -5.56 -20.78 20.05
N ILE A 380 -5.64 -19.53 20.48
CA ILE A 380 -4.47 -18.67 20.69
C ILE A 380 -4.54 -18.10 22.11
N ASP A 381 -3.55 -18.45 22.93
CA ASP A 381 -3.33 -17.85 24.25
C ASP A 381 -2.31 -16.73 24.14
N LEU A 382 -2.74 -15.51 24.44
CA LEU A 382 -1.93 -14.30 24.32
C LEU A 382 -0.73 -14.26 25.27
N GLY A 383 -0.75 -15.07 26.34
CA GLY A 383 0.35 -15.19 27.31
C GLY A 383 1.31 -16.34 27.00
N ALA A 384 1.01 -17.17 26.00
CA ALA A 384 1.83 -18.34 25.66
C ALA A 384 2.91 -18.01 24.62
N ALA A 385 3.83 -18.93 24.40
CA ALA A 385 4.83 -18.80 23.33
C ALA A 385 4.14 -18.75 21.93
N PRO A 386 4.76 -18.07 20.94
CA PRO A 386 4.27 -18.05 19.57
C PRO A 386 4.00 -19.44 19.01
N LEU A 387 2.86 -19.61 18.36
CA LEU A 387 2.46 -20.86 17.74
C LEU A 387 3.06 -20.89 16.32
N ALA A 388 3.68 -22.00 15.93
CA ALA A 388 4.25 -22.18 14.59
C ALA A 388 3.37 -23.11 13.75
N GLY A 389 3.06 -22.72 12.52
CA GLY A 389 2.43 -23.60 11.52
C GLY A 389 0.92 -23.84 11.69
N GLN A 390 0.24 -23.10 12.57
CA GLN A 390 -1.22 -23.22 12.70
C GLN A 390 -1.95 -22.75 11.44
N ALA A 391 -3.03 -23.44 11.12
CA ALA A 391 -3.94 -23.07 10.04
C ALA A 391 -5.41 -23.18 10.50
N VAL A 392 -6.28 -22.36 9.92
CA VAL A 392 -7.72 -22.36 10.17
C VAL A 392 -8.48 -22.20 8.85
N ALA A 393 -9.66 -22.82 8.74
CA ALA A 393 -10.53 -22.64 7.59
C ALA A 393 -11.02 -21.17 7.47
N PRO A 394 -11.32 -20.67 6.25
CA PRO A 394 -11.85 -19.33 6.02
C PRO A 394 -13.09 -18.94 6.85
N ALA A 395 -13.97 -19.91 7.13
CA ALA A 395 -15.16 -19.72 7.97
C ALA A 395 -15.00 -20.35 9.37
N GLY A 396 -13.75 -20.54 9.82
CA GLY A 396 -13.44 -21.13 11.11
C GLY A 396 -13.56 -20.16 12.28
N GLU A 397 -13.54 -20.70 13.49
CA GLU A 397 -13.61 -19.95 14.73
C GLU A 397 -12.21 -19.70 15.30
N LEU A 398 -11.91 -18.44 15.61
CA LEU A 398 -10.70 -18.07 16.35
C LEU A 398 -11.05 -17.89 17.82
N THR A 399 -10.54 -18.76 18.68
CA THR A 399 -10.63 -18.56 20.13
C THR A 399 -9.40 -17.84 20.64
N LEU A 400 -9.61 -16.69 21.27
CA LEU A 400 -8.59 -15.95 21.98
C LEU A 400 -8.69 -16.22 23.48
N VAL A 401 -7.57 -16.47 24.13
CA VAL A 401 -7.46 -16.68 25.57
C VAL A 401 -6.47 -15.67 26.12
N ASN A 402 -6.85 -14.98 27.19
CA ASN A 402 -5.93 -14.20 27.99
C ASN A 402 -5.70 -14.92 29.32
N ALA A 403 -4.71 -15.82 29.39
CA ALA A 403 -4.39 -16.52 30.63
C ALA A 403 -3.64 -15.66 31.67
N ALA A 404 -3.25 -14.42 31.31
CA ALA A 404 -2.50 -13.55 32.19
C ALA A 404 -3.38 -12.92 33.29
N ALA A 405 -2.73 -12.44 34.35
CA ALA A 405 -3.37 -11.74 35.48
C ALA A 405 -3.81 -10.30 35.14
N SER A 406 -3.47 -9.79 33.95
CA SER A 406 -3.81 -8.45 33.49
C SER A 406 -4.61 -8.49 32.18
N GLY A 407 -5.40 -7.45 31.90
CA GLY A 407 -6.15 -7.36 30.66
C GLY A 407 -5.26 -7.06 29.45
N HIS A 408 -5.53 -7.70 28.32
CA HIS A 408 -4.78 -7.51 27.08
C HIS A 408 -5.68 -7.17 25.89
N LEU A 409 -5.14 -6.37 24.97
CA LEU A 409 -5.75 -6.09 23.68
C LEU A 409 -5.28 -7.14 22.68
N ALA A 410 -6.21 -7.86 22.07
CA ALA A 410 -5.92 -8.75 20.96
C ALA A 410 -6.23 -8.06 19.63
N ILE A 411 -5.26 -8.05 18.73
CA ILE A 411 -5.39 -7.51 17.37
C ILE A 411 -5.19 -8.67 16.40
N VAL A 412 -6.21 -8.98 15.61
CA VAL A 412 -6.14 -9.98 14.54
C VAL A 412 -5.96 -9.24 13.23
N GLU A 413 -4.80 -9.42 12.60
CA GLU A 413 -4.42 -8.66 11.40
C GLU A 413 -3.96 -9.57 10.26
N HIS A 414 -4.33 -9.17 9.04
CA HIS A 414 -3.84 -9.79 7.82
C HIS A 414 -2.43 -9.27 7.53
N LEU A 415 -1.45 -10.18 7.45
CA LEU A 415 -0.04 -9.82 7.29
C LEU A 415 0.31 -9.37 5.87
N ALA A 416 -0.51 -9.67 4.87
CA ALA A 416 -0.28 -9.12 3.54
C ALA A 416 -0.38 -7.59 3.61
N TRP A 417 0.69 -6.91 3.22
CA TRP A 417 0.68 -5.47 3.01
C TRP A 417 -0.36 -5.11 1.94
N SER A 418 -0.88 -3.88 2.01
CA SER A 418 -1.84 -3.44 1.01
C SER A 418 -1.17 -3.47 -0.36
N ASP A 419 -1.74 -4.26 -1.26
CA ASP A 419 -1.37 -4.30 -2.67
C ASP A 419 -1.69 -2.99 -3.41
N GLN A 420 -2.35 -2.05 -2.73
CA GLN A 420 -2.73 -0.74 -3.26
C GLN A 420 -1.73 0.37 -2.91
N ALA A 421 -0.70 0.07 -2.14
CA ALA A 421 0.36 1.03 -1.83
C ALA A 421 1.38 1.09 -2.97
N THR A 422 1.70 2.30 -3.43
CA THR A 422 2.80 2.54 -4.36
C THR A 422 4.09 2.72 -3.57
N THR A 423 4.83 1.63 -3.37
CA THR A 423 6.01 1.60 -2.50
C THR A 423 7.19 2.37 -3.10
N ALA A 424 8.08 2.89 -2.26
CA ALA A 424 9.29 3.58 -2.72
C ALA A 424 10.19 2.66 -3.53
N ALA A 425 10.33 1.39 -3.15
CA ALA A 425 11.11 0.41 -3.91
C ALA A 425 10.60 0.29 -5.35
N GLU A 426 9.28 0.18 -5.53
CA GLU A 426 8.67 0.10 -6.85
C GLU A 426 8.84 1.40 -7.64
N VAL A 427 8.41 2.53 -7.08
CA VAL A 427 8.45 3.84 -7.77
C VAL A 427 9.88 4.21 -8.18
N THR A 428 10.86 4.04 -7.30
CA THR A 428 12.25 4.41 -7.56
C THR A 428 12.97 3.43 -8.50
N SER A 429 12.35 2.29 -8.79
CA SER A 429 12.80 1.35 -9.83
C SER A 429 12.18 1.62 -11.21
N LEU A 430 11.30 2.62 -11.35
CA LEU A 430 10.72 3.00 -12.63
C LEU A 430 11.59 4.01 -13.39
N GLN A 431 11.87 3.73 -14.66
CA GLN A 431 12.64 4.66 -15.50
C GLN A 431 11.95 6.02 -15.61
N VAL A 432 10.62 6.05 -15.76
CA VAL A 432 9.84 7.30 -15.86
C VAL A 432 9.99 8.17 -14.61
N PHE A 433 10.04 7.57 -13.41
CA PHE A 433 10.23 8.31 -12.18
C PHE A 433 11.62 8.96 -12.14
N ARG A 434 12.66 8.20 -12.47
CA ARG A 434 14.04 8.69 -12.50
C ARG A 434 14.26 9.78 -13.54
N ASP A 435 13.60 9.69 -14.69
CA ASP A 435 13.68 10.70 -15.75
C ASP A 435 12.95 12.00 -15.35
N LEU A 436 11.76 11.90 -14.75
CA LEU A 436 10.94 13.07 -14.38
C LEU A 436 11.39 13.74 -13.06
N PHE A 437 11.93 12.96 -12.12
CA PHE A 437 12.23 13.36 -10.74
C PHE A 437 13.64 12.94 -10.31
N SER A 438 14.64 13.20 -11.16
CA SER A 438 16.04 12.81 -10.91
C SER A 438 16.67 13.38 -9.62
N ARG A 439 16.07 14.42 -9.04
CA ARG A 439 16.48 15.03 -7.76
C ARG A 439 15.84 14.38 -6.53
N GLU A 440 14.91 13.45 -6.72
CA GLU A 440 14.35 12.65 -5.63
C GLU A 440 15.38 11.60 -5.20
N VAL A 441 16.19 11.99 -4.21
CA VAL A 441 17.25 11.17 -3.63
C VAL A 441 17.16 11.23 -2.12
N LEU A 442 17.73 10.23 -1.45
CA LEU A 442 17.89 10.27 0.00
C LEU A 442 18.86 11.37 0.41
N ARG A 443 18.76 11.83 1.66
CA ARG A 443 19.76 12.74 2.24
C ARG A 443 21.14 12.07 2.23
N ALA A 444 22.20 12.86 2.05
CA ALA A 444 23.57 12.36 2.10
C ALA A 444 23.87 11.64 3.44
N GLY A 445 24.39 10.42 3.36
CA GLY A 445 24.67 9.56 4.51
C GLY A 445 23.48 8.73 5.01
N GLU A 446 22.26 9.01 4.55
CA GLU A 446 21.09 8.20 4.85
C GLU A 446 21.08 6.93 3.99
N GLN A 447 20.71 5.81 4.60
CA GLN A 447 20.58 4.53 3.94
C GLN A 447 19.28 3.86 4.38
N ILE A 448 18.48 3.38 3.42
CA ILE A 448 17.21 2.73 3.72
C ILE A 448 17.20 1.35 3.10
N SER A 449 16.76 0.37 3.88
CA SER A 449 16.68 -1.02 3.43
C SER A 449 15.61 -1.21 2.37
N VAL A 450 15.88 -2.13 1.44
CA VAL A 450 14.94 -2.67 0.48
C VAL A 450 14.94 -4.18 0.69
N GLY A 451 13.81 -4.75 1.11
CA GLY A 451 13.73 -6.18 1.46
C GLY A 451 14.00 -7.11 0.28
N SER A 452 13.54 -6.73 -0.92
CA SER A 452 13.84 -7.46 -2.15
C SER A 452 13.90 -6.53 -3.36
N MET A 453 14.99 -6.62 -4.13
CA MET A 453 15.16 -5.95 -5.42
C MET A 453 15.84 -6.90 -6.39
N THR A 454 15.35 -6.97 -7.63
CA THR A 454 16.09 -7.67 -8.69
C THR A 454 17.09 -6.71 -9.31
N VAL A 455 18.36 -7.09 -9.32
CA VAL A 455 19.44 -6.34 -9.95
C VAL A 455 19.90 -7.09 -11.19
N VAL A 456 20.16 -6.34 -12.25
CA VAL A 456 20.76 -6.82 -13.50
C VAL A 456 22.05 -6.08 -13.74
N PHE A 457 23.12 -6.82 -14.04
CA PHE A 457 24.30 -6.26 -14.69
C PHE A 457 24.37 -6.81 -16.11
N THR A 458 24.71 -5.94 -17.05
CA THR A 458 25.01 -6.34 -18.42
C THR A 458 26.47 -6.07 -18.75
N ASP A 459 26.94 -6.71 -19.82
CA ASP A 459 28.25 -6.45 -20.42
C ASP A 459 28.18 -6.74 -21.92
N LEU A 460 28.88 -5.95 -22.74
CA LEU A 460 28.94 -6.19 -24.18
C LEU A 460 30.10 -7.14 -24.47
N LYS A 461 29.81 -8.29 -25.08
CA LYS A 461 30.86 -9.25 -25.41
C LYS A 461 31.83 -8.65 -26.44
N ASN A 462 33.12 -8.79 -26.18
CA ASN A 462 34.22 -8.36 -27.06
C ASN A 462 34.17 -6.86 -27.40
N SER A 463 33.71 -6.01 -26.50
CA SER A 463 33.65 -4.56 -26.73
C SER A 463 35.01 -3.94 -27.04
N THR A 464 36.08 -4.36 -26.38
CA THR A 464 37.44 -3.89 -26.72
C THR A 464 37.82 -4.21 -28.18
N GLN A 465 37.48 -5.41 -28.66
CA GLN A 465 37.73 -5.80 -30.05
C GLN A 465 36.91 -4.95 -31.01
N LEU A 466 35.67 -4.63 -30.64
CA LEU A 466 34.80 -3.75 -31.41
C LEU A 466 35.47 -2.37 -31.64
N TYR A 467 36.05 -1.76 -30.60
CA TYR A 467 36.78 -0.49 -30.75
C TYR A 467 38.00 -0.62 -31.68
N GLN A 468 38.71 -1.75 -31.63
CA GLN A 468 39.87 -2.00 -32.49
C GLN A 468 39.50 -2.19 -33.97
N ASP A 469 38.40 -2.90 -34.24
CA ASP A 469 38.03 -3.30 -35.60
C ASP A 469 37.45 -2.16 -36.43
N ILE A 470 36.64 -1.29 -35.81
CA ILE A 470 35.91 -0.23 -36.53
C ILE A 470 36.27 1.19 -36.07
N GLY A 471 37.21 1.33 -35.13
CA GLY A 471 37.64 2.61 -34.57
C GLY A 471 36.66 3.21 -33.55
N ASP A 472 37.14 4.22 -32.82
CA ASP A 472 36.45 4.74 -31.64
C ASP A 472 35.09 5.39 -31.94
N ALA A 473 35.02 6.30 -32.92
CA ALA A 473 33.78 7.02 -33.19
C ALA A 473 32.65 6.11 -33.71
N PRO A 474 32.88 5.19 -34.67
CA PRO A 474 31.87 4.23 -35.10
C PRO A 474 31.48 3.23 -33.99
N ALA A 475 32.44 2.74 -33.20
CA ALA A 475 32.16 1.87 -32.06
C ALA A 475 31.31 2.56 -30.99
N PHE A 476 31.62 3.82 -30.67
CA PHE A 476 30.82 4.61 -29.74
C PHE A 476 29.38 4.79 -30.22
N GLY A 477 29.18 5.06 -31.52
CA GLY A 477 27.85 5.11 -32.12
C GLY A 477 27.05 3.81 -31.92
N ARG A 478 27.71 2.64 -32.04
CA ARG A 478 27.08 1.33 -31.78
C ARG A 478 26.73 1.14 -30.30
N VAL A 479 27.60 1.58 -29.39
CA VAL A 479 27.35 1.52 -27.95
C VAL A 479 26.16 2.41 -27.56
N LEU A 480 25.99 3.57 -28.20
CA LEU A 480 24.81 4.41 -28.00
C LEU A 480 23.52 3.71 -28.44
N THR A 481 23.48 3.11 -29.64
CA THR A 481 22.31 2.32 -30.09
C THR A 481 22.00 1.16 -29.14
N HIS A 482 23.05 0.51 -28.63
CA HIS A 482 22.93 -0.54 -27.63
C HIS A 482 22.26 -0.05 -26.34
N PHE A 483 22.66 1.12 -25.83
CA PHE A 483 22.02 1.69 -24.64
C PHE A 483 20.56 2.09 -24.88
N GLU A 484 20.19 2.60 -26.06
CA GLU A 484 18.80 2.91 -26.37
C GLU A 484 17.92 1.64 -26.40
N ILE A 485 18.43 0.55 -26.97
CA ILE A 485 17.73 -0.76 -26.95
C ILE A 485 17.55 -1.25 -25.51
N LEU A 486 18.60 -1.18 -24.69
CA LEU A 486 18.53 -1.57 -23.28
C LEU A 486 17.55 -0.70 -22.50
N LYS A 487 17.60 0.63 -22.68
CA LYS A 487 16.70 1.58 -22.00
C LYS A 487 15.25 1.28 -22.35
N ALA A 488 14.95 1.02 -23.62
CA ALA A 488 13.60 0.68 -24.06
C ALA A 488 13.12 -0.66 -23.49
N ALA A 489 13.94 -1.71 -23.54
CA ALA A 489 13.57 -3.03 -23.01
C ALA A 489 13.39 -3.01 -21.48
N VAL A 490 14.27 -2.32 -20.75
CA VAL A 490 14.17 -2.14 -19.30
C VAL A 490 12.89 -1.37 -18.94
N ALA A 491 12.60 -0.25 -19.61
CA ALA A 491 11.41 0.54 -19.34
C ALA A 491 10.10 -0.19 -19.74
N ALA A 492 10.12 -1.00 -20.80
CA ALA A 492 8.99 -1.82 -21.23
C ALA A 492 8.58 -2.84 -20.16
N GLU A 493 9.49 -3.26 -19.29
CA GLU A 493 9.24 -4.20 -18.20
C GLU A 493 9.24 -3.53 -16.82
N ASN A 494 8.98 -2.21 -16.74
CA ASN A 494 8.91 -1.44 -15.49
C ASN A 494 10.21 -1.48 -14.64
N GLY A 495 11.36 -1.63 -15.29
CA GLY A 495 12.65 -1.43 -14.64
C GLY A 495 13.21 -0.04 -14.87
N ALA A 496 14.41 0.17 -14.33
CA ALA A 496 15.20 1.36 -14.59
C ALA A 496 16.69 1.06 -14.64
N ILE A 497 17.38 1.81 -15.49
CA ILE A 497 18.85 1.88 -15.48
C ILE A 497 19.26 2.81 -14.34
N VAL A 498 20.02 2.27 -13.39
CA VAL A 498 20.56 3.02 -12.25
C VAL A 498 21.78 3.83 -12.69
N LYS A 499 22.71 3.15 -13.36
CA LYS A 499 23.95 3.75 -13.87
C LYS A 499 24.53 2.94 -15.02
N THR A 500 25.36 3.62 -15.80
CA THR A 500 26.20 3.02 -16.85
C THR A 500 27.64 2.92 -16.35
N MET A 501 28.39 1.93 -16.83
CA MET A 501 29.79 1.68 -16.48
C MET A 501 30.54 1.26 -17.74
N GLY A 502 31.10 2.22 -18.48
CA GLY A 502 31.63 1.93 -19.83
C GLY A 502 30.48 1.56 -20.78
N ASP A 503 30.51 0.34 -21.31
CA ASP A 503 29.52 -0.33 -22.16
C ASP A 503 28.53 -1.21 -21.37
N ALA A 504 28.69 -1.32 -20.06
CA ALA A 504 27.80 -2.06 -19.16
C ALA A 504 26.71 -1.17 -18.57
N ILE A 505 25.58 -1.76 -18.21
CA ILE A 505 24.56 -1.12 -17.37
C ILE A 505 24.34 -1.88 -16.07
N MET A 506 23.96 -1.14 -15.04
CA MET A 506 23.29 -1.67 -13.86
C MET A 506 21.82 -1.25 -13.92
N ALA A 507 20.91 -2.21 -13.95
CA ALA A 507 19.47 -1.97 -13.92
C ALA A 507 18.81 -2.67 -12.73
N VAL A 508 17.65 -2.17 -12.33
CA VAL A 508 16.84 -2.74 -11.25
C VAL A 508 15.40 -2.96 -11.68
N PHE A 509 14.77 -3.98 -11.09
CA PHE A 509 13.39 -4.36 -11.33
C PHE A 509 12.72 -4.79 -10.02
N PRO A 510 11.42 -4.48 -9.83
CA PRO A 510 10.64 -5.00 -8.69
C PRO A 510 10.54 -6.52 -8.67
N ARG A 511 10.51 -7.16 -9.85
CA ARG A 511 10.29 -8.60 -10.01
C ARG A 511 11.32 -9.24 -10.96
N PRO A 512 11.78 -10.47 -10.69
CA PRO A 512 12.82 -11.11 -11.49
C PRO A 512 12.36 -11.52 -12.88
N VAL A 513 11.08 -11.89 -13.06
CA VAL A 513 10.53 -12.21 -14.40
C VAL A 513 10.59 -11.03 -15.37
N ALA A 514 10.41 -9.80 -14.87
CA ALA A 514 10.50 -8.58 -15.65
C ALA A 514 11.93 -8.33 -16.15
N ALA A 515 12.92 -8.53 -15.27
CA ALA A 515 14.34 -8.49 -15.62
C ALA A 515 14.69 -9.50 -16.71
N LEU A 516 14.22 -10.75 -16.57
CA LEU A 516 14.45 -11.82 -17.54
C LEU A 516 13.85 -11.45 -18.92
N ARG A 517 12.60 -11.02 -18.97
CA ARG A 517 11.94 -10.61 -20.22
C ARG A 517 12.64 -9.44 -20.89
N ALA A 518 13.03 -8.42 -20.12
CA ALA A 518 13.76 -7.27 -20.63
C ALA A 518 15.09 -7.68 -21.26
N MET A 519 15.87 -8.54 -20.59
CA MET A 519 17.16 -8.99 -21.11
C MET A 519 17.02 -9.90 -22.33
N GLN A 520 16.00 -10.77 -22.36
CA GLN A 520 15.69 -11.58 -23.54
C GLN A 520 15.29 -10.70 -24.74
N GLN A 521 14.48 -9.67 -24.52
CA GLN A 521 14.10 -8.72 -25.56
C GLN A 521 15.32 -7.95 -26.08
N ALA A 522 16.16 -7.44 -25.18
CA ALA A 522 17.37 -6.73 -25.55
C ALA A 522 18.35 -7.61 -26.34
N GLN A 523 18.59 -8.86 -25.90
CA GLN A 523 19.41 -9.83 -26.64
C GLN A 523 18.87 -10.06 -28.06
N ARG A 524 17.54 -10.22 -28.21
CA ARG A 524 16.91 -10.43 -29.53
C ARG A 524 17.14 -9.24 -30.47
N HIS A 525 16.89 -8.02 -30.00
CA HIS A 525 17.08 -6.82 -30.82
C HIS A 525 18.56 -6.57 -31.17
N LEU A 526 19.49 -6.84 -30.26
CA LEU A 526 20.92 -6.67 -30.50
C LEU A 526 21.50 -7.73 -31.46
N ALA A 527 20.97 -8.95 -31.40
CA ALA A 527 21.37 -10.03 -32.31
C ALA A 527 20.77 -9.88 -33.72
N HIS A 528 19.58 -9.29 -33.83
CA HIS A 528 18.82 -9.16 -35.07
C HIS A 528 18.31 -7.72 -35.30
N PRO A 529 19.20 -6.73 -35.49
CA PRO A 529 18.80 -5.32 -35.55
C PRO A 529 17.94 -4.94 -36.78
N LEU A 530 17.89 -5.80 -37.80
CA LEU A 530 17.12 -5.57 -39.04
C LEU A 530 15.73 -6.24 -39.04
N ASP A 531 15.49 -7.21 -38.15
CA ASP A 531 14.27 -8.02 -38.16
C ASP A 531 13.13 -7.39 -37.33
N PHE A 532 13.41 -6.30 -36.62
CA PHE A 532 12.49 -5.69 -35.67
C PHE A 532 12.36 -4.19 -35.89
N SER A 533 11.12 -3.69 -35.81
CA SER A 533 10.85 -2.27 -35.66
C SER A 533 11.45 -1.81 -34.32
N LEU A 534 12.43 -0.91 -34.39
CA LEU A 534 13.00 -0.32 -33.19
C LEU A 534 11.94 0.51 -32.44
N PRO A 535 12.12 0.68 -31.11
CA PRO A 535 11.26 1.55 -30.32
C PRO A 535 11.16 2.95 -30.95
N ALA A 536 10.00 3.58 -30.83
CA ALA A 536 9.76 4.92 -31.36
C ALA A 536 10.80 5.92 -30.83
N GLY A 537 11.48 6.64 -31.74
CA GLY A 537 12.53 7.61 -31.40
C GLY A 537 13.95 7.07 -31.49
N VAL A 538 14.16 5.76 -31.69
CA VAL A 538 15.48 5.18 -31.96
C VAL A 538 15.75 5.27 -33.47
N ALA A 539 16.86 5.89 -33.85
CA ALA A 539 17.25 6.01 -35.26
C ALA A 539 17.45 4.61 -35.87
N VAL A 540 16.88 4.39 -37.06
CA VAL A 540 17.05 3.13 -37.79
C VAL A 540 18.54 2.94 -38.11
N PRO A 541 19.17 1.88 -37.59
CA PRO A 541 20.56 1.63 -37.83
C PRO A 541 20.81 1.38 -39.32
N PRO A 542 21.95 1.83 -39.87
CA PRO A 542 22.32 1.49 -41.23
C PRO A 542 22.34 -0.04 -41.44
N SER A 543 21.98 -0.49 -42.64
CA SER A 543 21.86 -1.91 -43.03
C SER A 543 23.15 -2.74 -42.91
N SER A 544 24.28 -2.09 -42.61
CA SER A 544 25.60 -2.70 -42.39
C SER A 544 25.89 -3.08 -40.93
N LEU A 545 24.92 -2.94 -40.01
CA LEU A 545 25.18 -3.14 -38.58
C LEU A 545 25.33 -4.63 -38.23
N GLN A 546 26.54 -4.99 -37.83
CA GLN A 546 26.87 -6.32 -37.32
C GLN A 546 26.12 -6.61 -36.00
N PRO A 547 25.67 -7.86 -35.76
CA PRO A 547 25.07 -8.27 -34.50
C PRO A 547 25.96 -7.96 -33.29
N LEU A 548 25.33 -7.66 -32.16
CA LEU A 548 25.99 -7.51 -30.86
C LEU A 548 25.50 -8.59 -29.90
N ALA A 549 26.41 -9.09 -29.06
CA ALA A 549 26.13 -10.13 -28.09
C ALA A 549 26.15 -9.54 -26.67
N LEU A 550 24.99 -9.61 -26.00
CA LEU A 550 24.78 -9.07 -24.66
C LEU A 550 24.90 -10.17 -23.61
N LYS A 551 25.78 -9.98 -22.63
CA LYS A 551 25.80 -10.76 -21.40
C LYS A 551 24.84 -10.11 -20.40
N ALA A 552 24.11 -10.91 -19.61
CA ALA A 552 23.39 -10.39 -18.47
C ALA A 552 23.34 -11.38 -17.30
N GLY A 553 23.75 -10.90 -16.12
CA GLY A 553 23.57 -11.59 -14.85
C GLY A 553 22.38 -11.02 -14.09
N ILE A 554 21.54 -11.89 -13.54
CA ILE A 554 20.31 -11.51 -12.83
C ILE A 554 20.31 -12.16 -11.43
N HIS A 555 20.15 -11.34 -10.40
CA HIS A 555 19.99 -11.82 -9.03
C HIS A 555 19.01 -10.96 -8.24
N CYS A 556 18.28 -11.62 -7.35
CA CYS A 556 17.24 -11.04 -6.52
C CYS A 556 17.59 -11.22 -5.04
N GLY A 557 17.52 -10.15 -4.26
CA GLY A 557 17.81 -10.17 -2.83
C GLY A 557 17.72 -8.78 -2.18
N PRO A 558 18.00 -8.70 -0.87
CA PRO A 558 17.95 -7.44 -0.13
C PRO A 558 19.09 -6.50 -0.51
N CYS A 559 18.82 -5.19 -0.52
CA CYS A 559 19.83 -4.17 -0.75
C CYS A 559 19.55 -2.89 0.06
N LEU A 560 20.46 -1.93 -0.02
CA LEU A 560 20.32 -0.60 0.57
C LEU A 560 20.14 0.42 -0.55
N ALA A 561 19.10 1.24 -0.46
CA ALA A 561 18.97 2.45 -1.25
C ALA A 561 19.80 3.56 -0.60
N ILE A 562 20.61 4.25 -1.40
CA ILE A 562 21.52 5.31 -0.94
C ILE A 562 21.53 6.47 -1.93
N ASN A 563 22.00 7.63 -1.47
CA ASN A 563 22.37 8.73 -2.36
C ASN A 563 23.86 8.62 -2.71
N GLN A 564 24.15 8.45 -4.00
CA GLN A 564 25.50 8.48 -4.55
C GLN A 564 25.57 9.49 -5.70
N ASN A 565 26.42 10.52 -5.56
CA ASN A 565 26.60 11.59 -6.54
C ASN A 565 25.28 12.30 -6.93
N GLU A 566 24.47 12.64 -5.93
CA GLU A 566 23.16 13.30 -6.10
C GLU A 566 22.18 12.48 -6.94
N ARG A 567 22.36 11.16 -6.97
CA ARG A 567 21.47 10.20 -7.61
C ARG A 567 21.17 9.05 -6.68
N LEU A 568 19.95 8.53 -6.79
CA LEU A 568 19.55 7.34 -6.05
C LEU A 568 20.24 6.10 -6.63
N ASP A 569 21.02 5.42 -5.80
CA ASP A 569 21.77 4.22 -6.14
C ASP A 569 21.45 3.08 -5.16
N TYR A 570 21.93 1.87 -5.46
CA TYR A 570 21.74 0.70 -4.61
C TYR A 570 23.08 0.07 -4.26
N PHE A 571 23.20 -0.37 -3.01
CA PHE A 571 24.41 -0.99 -2.47
C PHE A 571 24.08 -2.28 -1.71
N GLY A 572 25.06 -3.19 -1.62
CA GLY A 572 24.94 -4.42 -0.82
C GLY A 572 25.45 -5.67 -1.52
N SER A 573 25.36 -6.82 -0.83
CA SER A 573 25.80 -8.12 -1.34
C SER A 573 25.09 -8.51 -2.64
N THR A 574 23.78 -8.23 -2.77
CA THR A 574 23.02 -8.50 -3.99
C THR A 574 23.64 -7.85 -5.22
N VAL A 575 24.02 -6.56 -5.14
CA VAL A 575 24.68 -5.85 -6.25
C VAL A 575 26.01 -6.52 -6.63
N ASN A 576 26.82 -6.88 -5.62
CA ASN A 576 28.12 -7.52 -5.83
C ASN A 576 27.99 -8.93 -6.44
N ILE A 577 27.01 -9.73 -5.99
CA ILE A 577 26.72 -11.07 -6.55
C ILE A 577 26.32 -10.93 -8.01
N THR A 578 25.38 -10.04 -8.34
CA THR A 578 24.90 -9.86 -9.72
C THR A 578 26.04 -9.51 -10.68
N ALA A 579 26.95 -8.62 -10.28
CA ALA A 579 28.11 -8.26 -11.11
C ALA A 579 29.00 -9.49 -11.41
N ARG A 580 29.15 -10.42 -10.47
CA ARG A 580 29.91 -11.67 -10.66
C ARG A 580 29.17 -12.66 -11.56
N LEU A 581 27.84 -12.74 -11.44
CA LEU A 581 27.03 -13.59 -12.34
C LEU A 581 27.15 -13.15 -13.80
N CYS A 582 27.16 -11.83 -14.07
CA CYS A 582 27.33 -11.32 -15.42
C CYS A 582 28.69 -11.74 -16.03
N SER A 583 29.74 -11.84 -15.20
CA SER A 583 31.06 -12.30 -15.65
C SER A 583 31.10 -13.79 -16.06
N LEU A 584 30.11 -14.60 -15.65
CA LEU A 584 30.00 -16.01 -16.04
C LEU A 584 29.35 -16.22 -17.41
N CYS A 585 28.68 -15.20 -17.95
CA CYS A 585 27.97 -15.28 -19.22
C CYS A 585 28.97 -15.43 -20.39
N THR A 586 28.64 -16.28 -21.36
CA THR A 586 29.42 -16.48 -22.60
C THR A 586 28.96 -15.55 -23.73
N GLY A 587 27.84 -14.85 -23.54
CA GLY A 587 27.31 -13.76 -24.37
C GLY A 587 26.15 -14.14 -25.28
N ALA A 588 25.76 -15.41 -25.31
CA ALA A 588 24.52 -15.88 -25.94
C ALA A 588 23.51 -16.39 -24.89
N ASP A 589 23.85 -16.25 -23.61
CA ASP A 589 23.14 -16.79 -22.47
C ASP A 589 22.88 -15.69 -21.42
N LEU A 590 21.93 -16.00 -20.53
CA LEU A 590 21.63 -15.24 -19.32
C LEU A 590 21.95 -16.14 -18.13
N VAL A 591 22.50 -15.56 -17.07
CA VAL A 591 22.81 -16.30 -15.83
C VAL A 591 21.94 -15.78 -14.69
N LEU A 592 21.12 -16.66 -14.12
CA LEU A 592 20.27 -16.36 -12.97
C LEU A 592 20.84 -17.02 -11.70
N SER A 593 20.77 -16.32 -10.58
CA SER A 593 20.91 -16.95 -9.26
C SER A 593 19.72 -17.87 -8.93
N SER A 594 19.88 -18.83 -8.02
CA SER A 594 18.77 -19.64 -7.52
C SER A 594 17.60 -18.83 -6.95
N SER A 595 17.86 -17.68 -6.30
CA SER A 595 16.78 -16.83 -5.77
C SER A 595 15.92 -16.20 -6.87
N ALA A 596 16.53 -15.81 -8.00
CA ALA A 596 15.78 -15.30 -9.15
C ALA A 596 15.04 -16.42 -9.89
N HIS A 597 15.66 -17.60 -10.03
CA HIS A 597 15.05 -18.75 -10.71
C HIS A 597 13.89 -19.37 -9.93
N ALA A 598 13.95 -19.38 -8.59
CA ALA A 598 12.90 -19.94 -7.73
C ALA A 598 11.61 -19.11 -7.68
N ASP A 599 11.60 -17.92 -8.29
CA ASP A 599 10.41 -17.10 -8.40
C ASP A 599 9.33 -17.81 -9.27
N PRO A 600 8.08 -17.92 -8.80
CA PRO A 600 7.03 -18.66 -9.51
C PRO A 600 6.74 -18.12 -10.92
N GLU A 601 6.85 -16.81 -11.14
CA GLU A 601 6.59 -16.21 -12.46
C GLU A 601 7.76 -16.46 -13.41
N VAL A 602 8.99 -16.52 -12.91
CA VAL A 602 10.16 -16.95 -13.68
C VAL A 602 9.99 -18.41 -14.10
N ALA A 603 9.66 -19.30 -13.16
CA ALA A 603 9.43 -20.71 -13.46
C ALA A 603 8.32 -20.91 -14.50
N ALA A 604 7.21 -20.19 -14.38
CA ALA A 604 6.11 -20.22 -15.36
C ALA A 604 6.54 -19.69 -16.74
N HIS A 605 7.32 -18.61 -16.78
CA HIS A 605 7.84 -18.04 -18.02
C HIS A 605 8.80 -18.99 -18.74
N LEU A 606 9.65 -19.71 -18.00
CA LEU A 606 10.60 -20.68 -18.56
C LEU A 606 9.95 -21.99 -19.01
N ALA A 607 8.82 -22.38 -18.40
CA ALA A 607 8.06 -23.56 -18.78
C ALA A 607 7.15 -23.35 -20.00
N ALA A 608 7.04 -22.12 -20.52
CA ALA A 608 6.14 -21.81 -21.63
C ALA A 608 6.58 -22.53 -22.92
N PRO A 609 5.67 -23.25 -23.62
CA PRO A 609 6.02 -24.07 -24.78
C PRO A 609 6.56 -23.27 -25.97
N ASP A 610 6.21 -21.98 -26.05
CA ASP A 610 6.67 -21.08 -27.13
C ASP A 610 8.08 -20.49 -26.88
N THR A 611 8.69 -20.78 -25.74
CA THR A 611 10.06 -20.35 -25.46
C THR A 611 11.04 -21.48 -25.79
N ALA A 612 11.62 -21.45 -27.01
CA ALA A 612 12.75 -22.31 -27.39
C ALA A 612 14.00 -21.94 -26.57
N LEU A 613 14.02 -22.34 -25.31
CA LEU A 613 15.07 -22.05 -24.33
C LEU A 613 15.63 -23.35 -23.75
N THR A 614 16.95 -23.38 -23.58
CA THR A 614 17.66 -24.36 -22.76
C THR A 614 17.91 -23.75 -21.39
N VAL A 615 17.53 -24.49 -20.34
CA VAL A 615 17.72 -24.09 -18.95
C VAL A 615 18.55 -25.16 -18.26
N ALA A 616 19.75 -24.81 -17.83
CA ALA A 616 20.68 -25.76 -17.21
C ALA A 616 21.22 -25.22 -15.88
N PRO A 617 21.14 -26.00 -14.79
CA PRO A 617 21.79 -25.64 -13.54
C PRO A 617 23.30 -25.87 -13.63
N GLU A 618 24.07 -24.99 -12.99
CA GLU A 618 25.52 -25.06 -12.88
C GLU A 618 25.93 -24.69 -11.45
N LYS A 619 26.93 -25.39 -10.90
CA LYS A 619 27.57 -25.00 -9.63
C LYS A 619 28.88 -24.29 -9.94
N THR A 620 29.06 -23.11 -9.35
CA THR A 620 30.21 -22.25 -9.62
C THR A 620 30.69 -21.53 -8.37
N MET A 621 31.93 -21.06 -8.38
CA MET A 621 32.54 -20.30 -7.28
C MET A 621 32.57 -18.83 -7.66
N LEU A 622 31.95 -17.98 -6.85
CA LEU A 622 31.97 -16.53 -7.08
C LEU A 622 33.16 -15.88 -6.37
N LYS A 623 34.03 -15.22 -7.14
CA LYS A 623 35.19 -14.50 -6.61
C LYS A 623 34.77 -13.49 -5.53
N GLY A 624 35.28 -13.68 -4.32
CA GLY A 624 35.03 -12.80 -3.16
C GLY A 624 33.93 -13.27 -2.21
N PHE A 625 33.33 -14.45 -2.41
CA PHE A 625 32.24 -14.99 -1.57
C PHE A 625 32.62 -16.28 -0.81
N GLY A 626 33.92 -16.43 -0.46
CA GLY A 626 34.44 -17.61 0.26
C GLY A 626 34.34 -18.90 -0.54
N ASP A 627 34.48 -20.04 0.15
CA ASP A 627 34.51 -21.39 -0.47
C ASP A 627 33.11 -22.00 -0.71
N THR A 628 32.06 -21.18 -0.71
CA THR A 628 30.68 -21.67 -0.89
C THR A 628 30.37 -21.75 -2.37
N ALA A 629 30.03 -22.95 -2.86
CA ALA A 629 29.54 -23.12 -4.21
C ALA A 629 28.16 -22.46 -4.38
N PHE A 630 28.03 -21.61 -5.39
CA PHE A 630 26.77 -20.99 -5.80
C PHE A 630 26.13 -21.85 -6.87
N GLU A 631 24.83 -22.11 -6.70
CA GLU A 631 24.01 -22.67 -7.77
C GLU A 631 23.45 -21.54 -8.63
N VAL A 632 23.66 -21.66 -9.93
CA VAL A 632 23.24 -20.70 -10.95
C VAL A 632 22.54 -21.43 -12.09
N TRP A 633 21.72 -20.71 -12.85
CA TRP A 633 20.94 -21.25 -13.96
C TRP A 633 21.32 -20.51 -15.24
N ARG A 634 21.84 -21.25 -16.22
CA ARG A 634 22.10 -20.73 -17.56
C ARG A 634 20.86 -20.87 -18.42
N ILE A 635 20.48 -19.76 -19.05
CA ILE A 635 19.35 -19.69 -19.98
C ILE A 635 19.90 -19.30 -21.33
N ALA A 636 19.82 -20.19 -22.31
CA ALA A 636 20.22 -19.94 -23.68
C ALA A 636 19.05 -20.22 -24.63
N ARG A 637 19.07 -19.65 -25.84
CA ARG A 637 18.15 -20.09 -26.89
C ARG A 637 18.60 -21.43 -27.46
N SER A 638 17.65 -22.32 -27.71
CA SER A 638 17.88 -23.63 -28.33
C SER A 638 18.24 -23.53 -29.80
#